data_AF-A0A8T0FPR1-F1
#
_entry.id   AF-A0A8T0FPR1-F1
#
_cell.length_a   1.000
_cell.length_b   1.000
_cell.length_c   1.000
_cell.angle_alpha   90.00
_cell.angle_beta   90.00
_cell.angle_gamma   90.00
#
_symmetry.space_group_name_H-M   'P 1'
#
loop_
_entity.id
_entity.type
_entity.pdbx_description
1 polymer ?
#
loop_
_entity_poly.entity_id
_entity_poly.type
_entity_poly.pdbx_seq_one_letter_code
_entity_poly.pdbx_strand_id
1 'polypeptide(L)'
;MFAQHKDDKKRVEKALEACGFQSGKNDTIPPDKFTSDVFFNFYRHLAGRDEVDRIFEKLCGGKKKGMTVDQLVEFLNKEQRDPRLNEILYPYANPKRARDIIKQYEPNKSMAQKGLLSEIGFLRYLMGEDNPIVSPEKLDISLNMDQPLSHYFINSSHNTYLSGHQLTGKSSVEMYRQTLLTGCRCVELDCWNGRNSDEEPIITHGYTVVSEILLKEVLEAIADCAFKTSDYPVILSFENHCSTKQQAKMAMYCRKIFGDMIITEPFGTHQLNPGQLLPSPKQLMRKIIIKNKKKHFPRAAQNRSQKTSLEKDNPQTPERTKSSSVSSPGDENDPGGGEGAEESDTDIGSDDEEPEGVDEAEEAAKESEAGAEMSALVNYVQPVRFHSFEHAEKRNRSYEVSSFVETQATNLLKEHPVEFVNYNKRQLSRIYPKGTRVDSSNYMPQVFWNAGCQMVALNYQTLDLGMQLNLGIFEYNGRSGYLLKPDFMRRTDRKFDPFIESTVDGIIAGTVSVKIISGQFLSDKRVSTFVEVDMYGLPADTVRRRFKTKTIPNNGINPVYDEEPFVFKKVVLPDLACLRIAVNDDNGRLLGHRVLPVVGLRPGYRHICLRNESGQPLLMKTLFVHITVKDYVPDGLSDLADALANPIAYQSIQEKHAQQLMALTDDVDEEEDKTVGENPQPAKASKSEEKATTEPQQTAPQRHATMNGTVPKQTSVGPSSPGPLKAQDTLKKPNQTVTSIEEPQEKPQSLLESEEANMAAESLDEMREHKLVVKVTSKLEKELQALKKKQERIREREMEILLAKEAKLLRHLEPLNSRTHNRCWNPRRQPKRVGEVDTPIVSPDQRAKLEELRKNFNQTMLALSKEHLNAELEICSKYQEPLYSALSKVMQQSQAAQVQQLHSLHDREVSELMKRLDAQTKEEMKNLSKKHKDKNELSRIKRELHQKLIDTAVAERQRFSSLLDKKLNELQRQHTNIKNSFEDERQHALERLRAEYEENAEGLRRLPFLRQSDAVESTKL
;
A
#
# COMPACT_ATOMS: atom_id res chain seq x y z
N MET A 1 -1.73 26.38 15.26
CA MET A 1 -2.00 27.80 14.95
C MET A 1 -1.79 28.00 13.46
N PHE A 2 -2.72 28.66 12.76
CA PHE A 2 -2.76 28.67 11.29
C PHE A 2 -1.79 29.64 10.60
N ALA A 3 -1.23 30.58 11.36
CA ALA A 3 -0.23 31.53 10.90
C ALA A 3 0.91 31.56 11.91
N GLN A 4 2.10 31.11 11.49
CA GLN A 4 3.32 31.27 12.30
C GLN A 4 3.90 32.69 12.17
N HIS A 5 3.58 33.40 11.09
CA HIS A 5 4.06 34.75 10.82
C HIS A 5 3.11 35.84 11.35
N LYS A 6 3.68 36.95 11.83
CA LYS A 6 2.95 38.06 12.48
C LYS A 6 1.94 38.73 11.55
N ASP A 7 2.27 38.92 10.28
CA ASP A 7 1.40 39.58 9.30
C ASP A 7 0.21 38.70 8.91
N ASP A 8 0.43 37.39 8.76
CA ASP A 8 -0.61 36.43 8.42
C ASP A 8 -1.60 36.26 9.60
N LYS A 9 -1.10 36.35 10.85
CA LYS A 9 -1.95 36.42 12.04
C LYS A 9 -2.80 37.70 12.03
N LYS A 10 -2.22 38.88 11.72
CA LYS A 10 -2.97 40.14 11.56
C LYS A 10 -4.01 40.08 10.45
N ARG A 11 -3.75 39.33 9.37
CA ARG A 11 -4.70 39.12 8.28
C ARG A 11 -5.92 38.32 8.74
N VAL A 12 -5.71 37.28 9.56
CA VAL A 12 -6.79 36.51 10.21
C VAL A 12 -7.55 37.37 11.23
N GLU A 13 -6.85 38.14 12.07
CA GLU A 13 -7.46 39.06 13.04
C GLU A 13 -8.42 40.05 12.35
N LYS A 14 -7.95 40.73 11.30
CA LYS A 14 -8.78 41.64 10.47
C LYS A 14 -9.95 40.96 9.78
N ALA A 15 -9.80 39.70 9.34
CA ALA A 15 -10.88 38.97 8.70
C ALA A 15 -11.98 38.55 9.69
N LEU A 16 -11.63 38.31 10.96
CA LEU A 16 -12.59 38.09 12.05
C LEU A 16 -13.30 39.40 12.44
N GLU A 17 -12.55 40.49 12.57
CA GLU A 17 -13.08 41.84 12.84
C GLU A 17 -14.09 42.28 11.77
N ALA A 18 -13.78 42.04 10.49
CA ALA A 18 -14.69 42.30 9.36
C ALA A 18 -15.98 41.48 9.40
N CYS A 19 -15.99 40.33 10.11
CA CYS A 19 -17.17 39.52 10.36
C CYS A 19 -17.92 39.89 11.65
N GLY A 20 -17.47 40.92 12.38
CA GLY A 20 -18.07 41.36 13.65
C GLY A 20 -17.65 40.55 14.87
N PHE A 21 -16.57 39.76 14.79
CA PHE A 21 -16.03 39.01 15.93
C PHE A 21 -14.85 39.72 16.59
N GLN A 22 -14.65 39.44 17.87
CA GLN A 22 -13.46 39.86 18.63
C GLN A 22 -12.26 38.99 18.25
N SER A 23 -11.09 39.61 18.13
CA SER A 23 -9.86 39.03 17.56
C SER A 23 -8.75 38.76 18.58
N GLY A 24 -9.04 38.91 19.87
CA GLY A 24 -8.09 38.75 20.96
C GLY A 24 -7.54 37.32 21.10
N LYS A 25 -6.34 37.21 21.66
CA LYS A 25 -5.55 35.96 21.69
C LYS A 25 -6.26 34.79 22.38
N ASN A 26 -7.15 35.08 23.33
CA ASN A 26 -7.85 34.10 24.17
C ASN A 26 -9.37 34.10 23.91
N ASP A 27 -9.83 34.85 22.92
CA ASP A 27 -11.26 35.07 22.66
C ASP A 27 -11.86 33.81 22.03
N THR A 28 -13.15 33.56 22.26
CA THR A 28 -13.87 32.39 21.73
C THR A 28 -15.15 32.81 21.04
N ILE A 29 -15.46 32.17 19.91
CA ILE A 29 -16.67 32.42 19.15
C ILE A 29 -17.71 31.35 19.52
N PRO A 30 -18.91 31.74 20.03
CA PRO A 30 -19.97 30.78 20.31
C PRO A 30 -20.42 30.02 19.04
N PRO A 31 -20.58 28.68 19.07
CA PRO A 31 -20.92 27.90 17.88
C PRO A 31 -22.23 28.30 17.20
N ASP A 32 -23.22 28.78 17.96
CA ASP A 32 -24.49 29.35 17.48
C ASP A 32 -24.31 30.56 16.56
N LYS A 33 -23.20 31.29 16.69
CA LYS A 33 -22.87 32.47 15.87
C LYS A 33 -21.96 32.13 14.69
N PHE A 34 -21.24 31.01 14.75
CA PHE A 34 -20.28 30.60 13.72
C PHE A 34 -20.94 29.77 12.60
N THR A 35 -21.94 30.37 11.94
CA THR A 35 -22.70 29.73 10.87
C THR A 35 -21.90 29.61 9.56
N SER A 36 -22.34 28.75 8.65
CA SER A 36 -21.67 28.53 7.35
C SER A 36 -21.56 29.81 6.51
N ASP A 37 -22.60 30.66 6.47
CA ASP A 37 -22.56 31.94 5.76
C ASP A 37 -21.55 32.91 6.37
N VAL A 38 -21.44 32.95 7.70
CA VAL A 38 -20.44 33.77 8.41
C VAL A 38 -19.02 33.24 8.16
N PHE A 39 -18.82 31.92 8.16
CA PHE A 39 -17.54 31.32 7.79
C PHE A 39 -17.17 31.58 6.32
N PHE A 40 -18.13 31.61 5.39
CA PHE A 40 -17.89 31.99 4.00
C PHE A 40 -17.49 33.47 3.86
N ASN A 41 -18.09 34.38 4.65
CA ASN A 41 -17.69 35.78 4.69
C ASN A 41 -16.27 35.94 5.27
N PHE A 42 -15.94 35.18 6.32
CA PHE A 42 -14.57 35.10 6.84
C PHE A 42 -13.59 34.59 5.78
N TYR A 43 -13.94 33.55 5.01
CA TYR A 43 -13.15 33.10 3.86
C TYR A 43 -12.95 34.22 2.83
N ARG A 44 -14.00 34.97 2.45
CA ARG A 44 -13.90 36.09 1.48
C ARG A 44 -12.91 37.15 1.97
N HIS A 45 -13.02 37.59 3.23
CA HIS A 45 -12.12 38.59 3.82
C HIS A 45 -10.69 38.08 4.06
N LEU A 46 -10.51 36.80 4.42
CA LEU A 46 -9.18 36.20 4.59
C LEU A 46 -8.51 35.97 3.23
N ALA A 47 -9.22 35.39 2.27
CA ALA A 47 -8.66 34.98 0.98
C ALA A 47 -8.35 36.18 0.08
N GLY A 48 -9.25 37.16 -0.08
CA GLY A 48 -9.09 38.28 -1.01
C GLY A 48 -9.01 37.82 -2.47
N ARG A 49 -10.13 37.91 -3.20
CA ARG A 49 -10.33 37.27 -4.51
C ARG A 49 -10.49 38.29 -5.66
N ASP A 50 -9.66 39.34 -5.63
CA ASP A 50 -9.65 40.47 -6.56
C ASP A 50 -9.53 40.04 -8.05
N GLU A 51 -9.10 38.81 -8.35
CA GLU A 51 -9.15 38.23 -9.69
C GLU A 51 -10.56 37.77 -10.11
N VAL A 52 -11.33 37.21 -9.18
CA VAL A 52 -12.72 36.79 -9.41
C VAL A 52 -13.62 38.01 -9.58
N ASP A 53 -13.38 39.07 -8.81
CA ASP A 53 -14.13 40.32 -8.90
C ASP A 53 -13.92 40.98 -10.28
N ARG A 54 -12.68 41.01 -10.78
CA ARG A 54 -12.34 41.49 -12.14
C ARG A 54 -13.00 40.64 -13.24
N ILE A 55 -13.06 39.32 -13.07
CA ILE A 55 -13.76 38.41 -14.00
C ILE A 55 -15.27 38.70 -13.99
N PHE A 56 -15.87 38.85 -12.81
CA PHE A 56 -17.29 39.13 -12.65
C PHE A 56 -17.68 40.50 -13.25
N GLU A 57 -16.90 41.56 -13.01
CA GLU A 57 -17.14 42.87 -13.61
C GLU A 57 -17.01 42.86 -15.14
N LYS A 58 -16.05 42.10 -15.70
CA LYS A 58 -15.93 41.88 -17.15
C LYS A 58 -17.18 41.22 -17.71
N LEU A 59 -17.63 40.11 -17.13
CA LEU A 59 -18.83 39.36 -17.57
C LEU A 59 -20.12 40.18 -17.42
N CYS A 60 -20.21 41.07 -16.42
CA CYS A 60 -21.36 41.95 -16.22
C CYS A 60 -21.36 43.20 -17.11
N GLY A 61 -20.35 43.42 -17.97
CA GLY A 61 -20.22 44.62 -18.79
C GLY A 61 -19.95 45.89 -17.98
N GLY A 62 -19.17 45.78 -16.89
CA GLY A 62 -18.69 46.91 -16.07
C GLY A 62 -19.73 47.60 -15.19
N LYS A 63 -20.98 47.13 -15.16
CA LYS A 63 -22.07 47.74 -14.37
C LYS A 63 -22.37 46.91 -13.13
N LYS A 64 -22.21 47.49 -11.94
CA LYS A 64 -22.39 46.83 -10.62
C LYS A 64 -23.86 46.54 -10.25
N LYS A 65 -24.65 45.99 -11.18
CA LYS A 65 -26.08 45.62 -10.98
C LYS A 65 -26.32 44.14 -10.73
N GLY A 66 -25.27 43.31 -10.73
CA GLY A 66 -25.35 41.85 -10.71
C GLY A 66 -25.47 41.27 -12.11
N MET A 67 -25.08 40.00 -12.26
CA MET A 67 -25.16 39.24 -13.51
C MET A 67 -26.60 38.79 -13.74
N THR A 68 -27.16 39.06 -14.92
CA THR A 68 -28.52 38.63 -15.28
C THR A 68 -28.60 37.15 -15.63
N VAL A 69 -29.82 36.61 -15.66
CA VAL A 69 -30.09 35.24 -16.15
C VAL A 69 -29.45 35.00 -17.52
N ASP A 70 -29.57 35.95 -18.45
CA ASP A 70 -29.11 35.78 -19.83
C ASP A 70 -27.58 35.89 -19.95
N GLN A 71 -26.93 36.78 -19.16
CA GLN A 71 -25.47 36.82 -19.03
C GLN A 71 -24.92 35.52 -18.42
N LEU A 72 -25.63 34.94 -17.45
CA LEU A 72 -25.26 33.64 -16.87
C LEU A 72 -25.44 32.49 -17.88
N VAL A 73 -26.50 32.50 -18.70
CA VAL A 73 -26.67 31.55 -19.83
C VAL A 73 -25.53 31.69 -20.83
N GLU A 74 -25.16 32.91 -21.21
CA GLU A 74 -24.05 33.18 -22.12
C GLU A 74 -22.72 32.67 -21.56
N PHE A 75 -22.39 33.00 -20.31
CA PHE A 75 -21.21 32.51 -19.61
C PHE A 75 -21.15 30.97 -19.53
N LEU A 76 -22.26 30.32 -19.17
CA LEU A 76 -22.36 28.86 -19.07
C LEU A 76 -22.14 28.17 -20.43
N ASN A 77 -22.58 28.79 -21.53
CA ASN A 77 -22.52 28.19 -22.86
C ASN A 77 -21.25 28.55 -23.65
N LYS A 78 -20.64 29.72 -23.42
CA LYS A 78 -19.43 30.17 -24.15
C LYS A 78 -18.13 29.86 -23.40
N GLU A 79 -18.09 30.07 -22.08
CA GLU A 79 -16.85 29.91 -21.30
C GLU A 79 -16.79 28.54 -20.61
N GLN A 80 -17.91 28.08 -20.03
CA GLN A 80 -17.91 26.92 -19.12
C GLN A 80 -18.19 25.56 -19.80
N ARG A 81 -18.73 25.57 -21.03
CA ARG A 81 -19.10 24.38 -21.81
C ARG A 81 -17.89 23.81 -22.55
N ASP A 82 -17.73 22.48 -22.53
CA ASP A 82 -16.82 21.78 -23.45
C ASP A 82 -17.42 21.75 -24.88
N PRO A 83 -16.81 22.43 -25.86
CA PRO A 83 -17.35 22.50 -27.23
C PRO A 83 -17.29 21.15 -27.95
N ARG A 84 -16.49 20.19 -27.47
CA ARG A 84 -16.35 18.84 -28.04
C ARG A 84 -17.55 17.94 -27.70
N LEU A 85 -18.42 18.36 -26.79
CA LEU A 85 -19.61 17.60 -26.40
C LEU A 85 -20.78 17.87 -27.34
N ASN A 86 -21.35 16.80 -27.88
CA ASN A 86 -22.53 16.85 -28.74
C ASN A 86 -23.70 17.60 -28.08
N GLU A 87 -24.31 18.52 -28.84
CA GLU A 87 -25.35 19.44 -28.39
C GLU A 87 -26.70 18.78 -28.04
N ILE A 88 -26.97 17.59 -28.59
CA ILE A 88 -28.22 16.86 -28.35
C ILE A 88 -28.10 16.00 -27.08
N LEU A 89 -26.97 15.29 -26.92
CA LEU A 89 -26.69 14.47 -25.73
C LEU A 89 -26.41 15.34 -24.49
N TYR A 90 -25.71 16.46 -24.68
CA TYR A 90 -25.40 17.42 -23.64
C TYR A 90 -25.98 18.79 -24.03
N PRO A 91 -27.26 19.08 -23.76
CA PRO A 91 -27.91 20.32 -24.17
C PRO A 91 -27.26 21.57 -23.55
N TYR A 92 -27.40 22.70 -24.25
CA TYR A 92 -26.98 24.01 -23.75
C TYR A 92 -27.72 24.41 -22.46
N ALA A 93 -27.04 25.17 -21.60
CA ALA A 93 -27.69 25.84 -20.48
C ALA A 93 -28.75 26.81 -21.00
N ASN A 94 -29.89 26.86 -20.31
CA ASN A 94 -31.04 27.68 -20.68
C ASN A 94 -31.47 28.58 -19.51
N PRO A 95 -32.37 29.57 -19.73
CA PRO A 95 -32.80 30.49 -18.67
C PRO A 95 -33.46 29.81 -17.46
N LYS A 96 -33.93 28.55 -17.56
CA LYS A 96 -34.37 27.79 -16.39
C LYS A 96 -33.17 27.37 -15.54
N ARG A 97 -32.19 26.66 -16.13
CA ARG A 97 -30.98 26.22 -15.42
C ARG A 97 -30.18 27.37 -14.81
N ALA A 98 -30.10 28.51 -15.50
CA ALA A 98 -29.48 29.72 -14.94
C ALA A 98 -30.23 30.26 -13.71
N ARG A 99 -31.58 30.30 -13.72
CA ARG A 99 -32.37 30.65 -12.52
C ARG A 99 -32.23 29.63 -11.39
N ASP A 100 -32.11 28.34 -11.71
CA ASP A 100 -31.89 27.29 -10.70
C ASP A 100 -30.52 27.47 -10.00
N ILE A 101 -29.45 27.75 -10.77
CA ILE A 101 -28.12 28.11 -10.26
C ILE A 101 -28.17 29.37 -9.39
N ILE A 102 -28.84 30.43 -9.85
CA ILE A 102 -29.03 31.66 -9.07
C ILE A 102 -29.74 31.37 -7.74
N LYS A 103 -30.83 30.61 -7.77
CA LYS A 103 -31.60 30.23 -6.57
C LYS A 103 -30.79 29.39 -5.57
N GLN A 104 -29.82 28.61 -6.05
CA GLN A 104 -28.97 27.76 -5.22
C GLN A 104 -27.78 28.50 -4.60
N TYR A 105 -27.12 29.38 -5.35
CA TYR A 105 -25.85 29.99 -4.94
C TYR A 105 -25.95 31.46 -4.47
N GLU A 106 -27.01 32.20 -4.80
CA GLU A 106 -27.15 33.62 -4.41
C GLU A 106 -27.63 33.77 -2.95
N PRO A 107 -26.83 34.35 -2.03
CA PRO A 107 -27.25 34.55 -0.64
C PRO A 107 -28.35 35.62 -0.48
N ASN A 108 -28.39 36.65 -1.32
CA ASN A 108 -29.40 37.70 -1.22
C ASN A 108 -30.71 37.26 -1.92
N LYS A 109 -31.65 36.77 -1.10
CA LYS A 109 -32.99 36.33 -1.55
C LYS A 109 -33.72 37.36 -2.44
N SER A 110 -33.50 38.67 -2.27
CA SER A 110 -34.11 39.70 -3.14
C SER A 110 -33.47 39.78 -4.53
N MET A 111 -32.17 39.49 -4.65
CA MET A 111 -31.50 39.39 -5.96
C MET A 111 -31.81 38.06 -6.63
N ALA A 112 -31.83 36.96 -5.88
CA ALA A 112 -32.27 35.65 -6.36
C ALA A 112 -33.70 35.69 -6.96
N GLN A 113 -34.64 36.34 -6.26
CA GLN A 113 -36.02 36.57 -6.75
C GLN A 113 -36.08 37.42 -8.03
N LYS A 114 -35.10 38.29 -8.26
CA LYS A 114 -35.00 39.14 -9.47
C LYS A 114 -34.23 38.47 -10.62
N GLY A 115 -33.71 37.25 -10.43
CA GLY A 115 -32.86 36.59 -11.42
C GLY A 115 -31.49 37.27 -11.59
N LEU A 116 -30.94 37.81 -10.50
CA LEU A 116 -29.62 38.45 -10.46
C LEU A 116 -28.67 37.66 -9.56
N LEU A 117 -27.49 37.32 -10.09
CA LEU A 117 -26.37 36.76 -9.32
C LEU A 117 -25.43 37.87 -8.88
N SER A 118 -25.01 37.85 -7.61
CA SER A 118 -23.95 38.72 -7.10
C SER A 118 -22.55 38.15 -7.32
N GLU A 119 -21.53 38.98 -7.14
CA GLU A 119 -20.12 38.56 -7.01
C GLU A 119 -19.95 37.42 -5.99
N ILE A 120 -20.63 37.51 -4.84
CA ILE A 120 -20.60 36.49 -3.78
C ILE A 120 -21.27 35.19 -4.25
N GLY A 121 -22.41 35.27 -4.92
CA GLY A 121 -23.10 34.12 -5.51
C GLY A 121 -22.32 33.47 -6.65
N PHE A 122 -21.61 34.27 -7.45
CA PHE A 122 -20.73 33.80 -8.51
C PHE A 122 -19.50 33.07 -7.95
N LEU A 123 -18.88 33.59 -6.89
CA LEU A 123 -17.80 32.90 -6.19
C LEU A 123 -18.29 31.58 -5.56
N ARG A 124 -19.51 31.57 -4.96
CA ARG A 124 -20.15 30.35 -4.45
C ARG A 124 -20.40 29.30 -5.54
N TYR A 125 -20.87 29.71 -6.72
CA TYR A 125 -21.00 28.83 -7.88
C TYR A 125 -19.63 28.33 -8.37
N LEU A 126 -18.62 29.19 -8.48
CA LEU A 126 -17.29 28.80 -8.96
C LEU A 126 -16.59 27.78 -8.04
N MET A 127 -16.93 27.78 -6.74
CA MET A 127 -16.47 26.82 -5.73
C MET A 127 -17.45 25.65 -5.51
N GLY A 128 -18.58 25.63 -6.22
CA GLY A 128 -19.69 24.72 -5.99
C GLY A 128 -19.65 23.44 -6.83
N GLU A 129 -20.48 22.46 -6.42
CA GLU A 129 -20.60 21.14 -7.05
C GLU A 129 -21.06 21.18 -8.53
N ASP A 130 -21.73 22.25 -8.96
CA ASP A 130 -22.09 22.49 -10.36
C ASP A 130 -20.88 22.86 -11.27
N ASN A 131 -19.72 23.22 -10.69
CA ASN A 131 -18.54 23.69 -11.42
C ASN A 131 -17.30 22.75 -11.30
N PRO A 132 -17.42 21.42 -11.51
CA PRO A 132 -16.28 20.52 -11.33
C PRO A 132 -15.29 20.61 -12.51
N ILE A 133 -14.03 20.34 -12.21
CA ILE A 133 -12.90 20.32 -13.17
C ILE A 133 -13.00 19.18 -14.21
N VAL A 134 -13.58 18.04 -13.83
CA VAL A 134 -13.79 16.85 -14.69
C VAL A 134 -15.24 16.39 -14.51
N SER A 135 -15.84 15.77 -15.54
CA SER A 135 -17.20 15.21 -15.40
C SER A 135 -17.27 14.16 -14.28
N PRO A 136 -18.20 14.26 -13.31
CA PRO A 136 -18.32 13.28 -12.21
C PRO A 136 -18.46 11.83 -12.69
N GLU A 137 -19.12 11.63 -13.83
CA GLU A 137 -19.29 10.33 -14.51
C GLU A 137 -17.96 9.60 -14.74
N LYS A 138 -16.84 10.32 -14.97
CA LYS A 138 -15.51 9.73 -15.20
C LYS A 138 -14.84 9.25 -13.90
N LEU A 139 -15.29 9.72 -12.74
CA LEU A 139 -14.85 9.22 -11.43
C LEU A 139 -15.59 7.93 -11.03
N ASP A 140 -16.81 7.72 -11.55
CA ASP A 140 -17.60 6.49 -11.38
C ASP A 140 -17.22 5.41 -12.42
N ILE A 141 -17.73 4.19 -12.26
CA ILE A 141 -17.50 3.05 -13.17
C ILE A 141 -18.29 3.25 -14.48
N SER A 142 -17.75 4.07 -15.38
CA SER A 142 -18.39 4.47 -16.65
C SER A 142 -17.74 3.90 -17.91
N LEU A 143 -16.65 3.12 -17.80
CA LEU A 143 -16.04 2.44 -18.94
C LEU A 143 -16.72 1.09 -19.22
N ASN A 144 -16.66 0.62 -20.46
CA ASN A 144 -17.13 -0.71 -20.82
C ASN A 144 -16.21 -1.77 -20.18
N MET A 145 -16.77 -2.63 -19.32
CA MET A 145 -16.05 -3.68 -18.58
C MET A 145 -16.26 -5.11 -19.14
N ASP A 146 -16.92 -5.22 -20.30
CA ASP A 146 -17.23 -6.46 -21.02
C ASP A 146 -16.21 -6.82 -22.12
N GLN A 147 -15.15 -6.02 -22.33
CA GLN A 147 -14.09 -6.31 -23.31
C GLN A 147 -13.10 -7.36 -22.76
N PRO A 148 -12.34 -8.07 -23.62
CA PRO A 148 -11.27 -8.97 -23.18
C PRO A 148 -10.27 -8.32 -22.20
N LEU A 149 -9.72 -9.08 -21.26
CA LEU A 149 -8.74 -8.57 -20.28
C LEU A 149 -7.53 -7.86 -20.91
N SER A 150 -7.14 -8.23 -22.14
CA SER A 150 -6.07 -7.57 -22.91
C SER A 150 -6.37 -6.13 -23.31
N HIS A 151 -7.63 -5.71 -23.31
CA HIS A 151 -8.09 -4.38 -23.73
C HIS A 151 -7.98 -3.29 -22.65
N TYR A 152 -7.40 -3.57 -21.48
CA TYR A 152 -7.30 -2.63 -20.35
C TYR A 152 -5.86 -2.36 -19.94
N PHE A 153 -5.59 -1.16 -19.43
CA PHE A 153 -4.47 -0.91 -18.52
C PHE A 153 -4.87 -1.40 -17.12
N ILE A 154 -3.94 -2.08 -16.44
CA ILE A 154 -4.19 -2.77 -15.16
C ILE A 154 -3.24 -2.21 -14.12
N ASN A 155 -3.79 -1.65 -13.05
CA ASN A 155 -3.00 -1.06 -11.97
C ASN A 155 -2.13 -2.13 -11.29
N SER A 156 -0.81 -1.96 -11.30
CA SER A 156 0.15 -3.04 -11.06
C SER A 156 1.31 -2.64 -10.14
N SER A 157 1.66 -3.55 -9.24
CA SER A 157 2.78 -3.43 -8.29
C SER A 157 3.92 -4.39 -8.65
N HIS A 158 5.13 -3.94 -8.35
CA HIS A 158 6.38 -4.71 -8.36
C HIS A 158 6.86 -4.91 -6.91
N ASN A 159 7.42 -6.08 -6.60
CA ASN A 159 7.94 -6.48 -5.29
C ASN A 159 7.06 -6.00 -4.12
N THR A 160 5.76 -6.32 -4.19
CA THR A 160 4.68 -5.71 -3.39
C THR A 160 4.87 -5.82 -1.87
N TYR A 161 5.64 -6.79 -1.42
CA TYR A 161 6.00 -6.97 0.00
C TYR A 161 6.93 -5.87 0.54
N LEU A 162 7.72 -5.18 -0.29
CA LEU A 162 8.73 -4.22 0.15
C LEU A 162 8.13 -2.89 0.62
N SER A 163 8.52 -2.45 1.82
CA SER A 163 8.18 -1.12 2.35
C SER A 163 9.30 -0.08 2.19
N GLY A 164 10.29 -0.31 1.33
CA GLY A 164 11.48 0.54 1.22
C GLY A 164 12.50 0.06 0.17
N HIS A 165 13.79 0.30 0.44
CA HIS A 165 14.94 -0.06 -0.41
C HIS A 165 14.95 -1.56 -0.79
N GLN A 166 15.34 -1.90 -2.02
CA GLN A 166 15.26 -3.29 -2.54
C GLN A 166 16.17 -4.27 -1.78
N LEU A 167 17.27 -3.80 -1.18
CA LEU A 167 18.29 -4.67 -0.57
C LEU A 167 18.30 -4.63 0.96
N THR A 168 17.86 -3.52 1.56
CA THR A 168 17.94 -3.21 2.99
C THR A 168 16.59 -2.77 3.58
N GLY A 169 15.52 -2.77 2.78
CA GLY A 169 14.16 -2.53 3.23
C GLY A 169 13.58 -3.70 4.02
N LYS A 170 12.35 -3.51 4.52
CA LYS A 170 11.59 -4.56 5.18
C LYS A 170 10.50 -5.11 4.26
N SER A 171 10.29 -6.42 4.32
CA SER A 171 9.06 -7.05 3.84
C SER A 171 7.94 -6.82 4.84
N SER A 172 6.71 -6.61 4.37
CA SER A 172 5.53 -6.39 5.21
C SER A 172 4.27 -6.96 4.57
N VAL A 173 3.54 -7.78 5.34
CA VAL A 173 2.20 -8.28 4.99
C VAL A 173 1.22 -7.13 4.73
N GLU A 174 1.38 -6.01 5.44
CA GLU A 174 0.47 -4.87 5.34
C GLU A 174 0.63 -4.09 4.03
N MET A 175 1.79 -4.17 3.36
CA MET A 175 1.96 -3.54 2.04
C MET A 175 1.01 -4.14 1.00
N TYR A 176 0.65 -5.42 1.09
CA TYR A 176 -0.37 -6.04 0.23
C TYR A 176 -1.76 -5.46 0.51
N ARG A 177 -2.15 -5.29 1.78
CA ARG A 177 -3.44 -4.67 2.14
C ARG A 177 -3.52 -3.25 1.61
N GLN A 178 -2.53 -2.41 1.89
CA GLN A 178 -2.51 -1.02 1.44
C GLN A 178 -2.50 -0.92 -0.09
N THR A 179 -1.67 -1.72 -0.77
CA THR A 179 -1.60 -1.75 -2.24
C THR A 179 -2.94 -2.13 -2.86
N LEU A 180 -3.59 -3.19 -2.40
CA LEU A 180 -4.92 -3.59 -2.88
C LEU A 180 -5.99 -2.51 -2.60
N LEU A 181 -5.94 -1.87 -1.42
CA LEU A 181 -6.85 -0.79 -1.04
C LEU A 181 -6.71 0.48 -1.90
N THR A 182 -5.55 0.75 -2.53
CA THR A 182 -5.44 1.83 -3.54
C THR A 182 -6.24 1.55 -4.83
N GLY A 183 -6.72 0.32 -5.03
CA GLY A 183 -7.23 -0.15 -6.32
C GLY A 183 -6.15 -0.80 -7.19
N CYS A 184 -5.02 -1.24 -6.64
CA CYS A 184 -4.07 -2.09 -7.37
C CYS A 184 -4.70 -3.46 -7.64
N ARG A 185 -4.44 -4.04 -8.82
CA ARG A 185 -5.05 -5.29 -9.33
C ARG A 185 -4.04 -6.36 -9.74
N CYS A 186 -2.76 -6.03 -9.90
CA CYS A 186 -1.68 -7.02 -10.01
C CYS A 186 -0.66 -6.82 -8.88
N VAL A 187 -0.40 -7.86 -8.09
CA VAL A 187 0.58 -7.85 -6.98
C VAL A 187 1.59 -8.98 -7.12
N GLU A 188 2.77 -8.83 -6.51
CA GLU A 188 3.94 -9.69 -6.69
C GLU A 188 4.33 -10.42 -5.41
N LEU A 189 4.66 -11.71 -5.52
CA LEU A 189 4.93 -12.64 -4.42
C LEU A 189 6.19 -13.49 -4.72
N ASP A 190 7.35 -13.00 -4.28
CA ASP A 190 8.65 -13.65 -4.41
C ASP A 190 8.78 -14.79 -3.38
N CYS A 191 8.44 -16.01 -3.79
CA CYS A 191 8.29 -17.14 -2.87
C CYS A 191 9.57 -17.97 -2.76
N TRP A 192 10.11 -18.06 -1.55
CA TRP A 192 11.35 -18.78 -1.23
C TRP A 192 11.11 -19.90 -0.21
N ASN A 193 12.03 -20.88 -0.17
CA ASN A 193 11.97 -21.94 0.84
C ASN A 193 12.22 -21.38 2.25
N GLY A 194 11.28 -21.55 3.17
CA GLY A 194 11.51 -21.24 4.58
C GLY A 194 12.49 -22.22 5.22
N ARG A 195 13.28 -21.72 6.18
CA ARG A 195 14.38 -22.45 6.85
C ARG A 195 13.96 -23.19 8.12
N ASN A 196 12.75 -22.95 8.61
CA ASN A 196 12.23 -23.50 9.86
C ASN A 196 11.91 -25.01 9.73
N SER A 197 11.87 -25.73 10.86
CA SER A 197 11.52 -27.15 10.96
C SER A 197 10.24 -27.54 10.22
N ASP A 198 9.29 -26.62 10.15
CA ASP A 198 7.93 -26.87 9.70
C ASP A 198 7.77 -26.65 8.17
N GLU A 199 8.84 -26.23 7.48
CA GLU A 199 8.88 -25.96 6.04
C GLU A 199 7.74 -25.03 5.56
N GLU A 200 7.55 -23.89 6.23
CA GLU A 200 6.63 -22.84 5.77
C GLU A 200 7.23 -22.03 4.61
N PRO A 201 6.55 -21.86 3.47
CA PRO A 201 7.01 -20.96 2.40
C PRO A 201 7.03 -19.50 2.88
N ILE A 202 8.08 -18.78 2.53
CA ILE A 202 8.30 -17.38 2.90
C ILE A 202 8.29 -16.47 1.67
N ILE A 203 8.10 -15.17 1.89
CA ILE A 203 8.35 -14.12 0.90
C ILE A 203 9.49 -13.22 1.38
N THR A 204 10.44 -12.96 0.48
CA THR A 204 11.54 -12.00 0.65
C THR A 204 12.19 -11.73 -0.71
N HIS A 205 13.03 -10.70 -0.80
CA HIS A 205 13.88 -10.47 -1.98
C HIS A 205 15.14 -11.34 -1.88
N GLY A 206 15.34 -12.23 -2.86
CA GLY A 206 16.37 -13.28 -2.85
C GLY A 206 17.78 -12.76 -2.65
N TYR A 207 18.60 -13.50 -1.89
CA TYR A 207 20.02 -13.18 -1.66
C TYR A 207 20.30 -11.76 -1.12
N THR A 208 19.36 -11.15 -0.37
CA THR A 208 19.54 -9.83 0.27
C THR A 208 19.44 -9.89 1.79
N VAL A 209 19.60 -8.73 2.46
CA VAL A 209 19.32 -8.58 3.90
C VAL A 209 17.86 -8.17 4.20
N VAL A 210 16.97 -8.16 3.21
CA VAL A 210 15.53 -7.92 3.39
C VAL A 210 14.90 -8.95 4.34
N SER A 211 14.02 -8.46 5.23
CA SER A 211 13.32 -9.31 6.20
C SER A 211 12.37 -10.31 5.53
N GLU A 212 12.13 -11.44 6.18
CA GLU A 212 11.30 -12.52 5.66
C GLU A 212 9.88 -12.44 6.27
N ILE A 213 8.84 -12.74 5.50
CA ILE A 213 7.43 -12.82 5.97
C ILE A 213 6.80 -14.13 5.51
N LEU A 214 5.80 -14.64 6.23
CA LEU A 214 5.15 -15.91 5.89
C LEU A 214 4.21 -15.73 4.68
N LEU A 215 4.32 -16.60 3.67
CA LEU A 215 3.40 -16.59 2.51
C LEU A 215 1.94 -16.73 2.97
N LYS A 216 1.68 -17.58 3.96
CA LYS A 216 0.34 -17.84 4.49
C LYS A 216 -0.36 -16.54 4.94
N GLU A 217 0.34 -15.71 5.71
CA GLU A 217 -0.20 -14.43 6.22
C GLU A 217 -0.43 -13.43 5.08
N VAL A 218 0.42 -13.45 4.04
CA VAL A 218 0.24 -12.65 2.83
C VAL A 218 -1.00 -13.08 2.04
N LEU A 219 -1.24 -14.39 1.87
CA LEU A 219 -2.43 -14.90 1.20
C LEU A 219 -3.70 -14.58 2.00
N GLU A 220 -3.67 -14.66 3.34
CA GLU A 220 -4.76 -14.24 4.22
C GLU A 220 -5.02 -12.71 4.09
N ALA A 221 -3.98 -11.89 4.09
CA ALA A 221 -4.08 -10.43 3.88
C ALA A 221 -4.56 -10.02 2.48
N ILE A 222 -4.26 -10.82 1.45
CA ILE A 222 -4.81 -10.65 0.10
C ILE A 222 -6.30 -11.01 0.10
N ALA A 223 -6.70 -12.13 0.70
CA ALA A 223 -8.11 -12.53 0.82
C ALA A 223 -8.95 -11.48 1.58
N ASP A 224 -8.41 -10.90 2.65
CA ASP A 224 -9.03 -9.81 3.40
C ASP A 224 -9.38 -8.59 2.53
N CYS A 225 -8.54 -8.25 1.55
CA CYS A 225 -8.51 -6.91 0.95
C CYS A 225 -8.69 -6.85 -0.57
N ALA A 226 -8.56 -7.97 -1.29
CA ALA A 226 -8.65 -8.02 -2.75
C ALA A 226 -9.89 -7.30 -3.30
N PHE A 227 -11.05 -7.50 -2.68
CA PHE A 227 -12.34 -6.97 -3.16
C PHE A 227 -12.99 -5.97 -2.20
N LYS A 228 -12.18 -5.18 -1.47
CA LYS A 228 -12.68 -4.10 -0.58
C LYS A 228 -12.94 -2.77 -1.29
N THR A 229 -12.20 -2.46 -2.35
CA THR A 229 -12.30 -1.17 -3.09
C THR A 229 -12.56 -1.34 -4.59
N SER A 230 -12.53 -2.57 -5.10
CA SER A 230 -12.87 -2.92 -6.48
C SER A 230 -13.26 -4.39 -6.53
N ASP A 231 -14.41 -4.71 -7.13
CA ASP A 231 -14.86 -6.09 -7.38
C ASP A 231 -14.17 -6.75 -8.60
N TYR A 232 -13.35 -6.01 -9.34
CA TYR A 232 -12.66 -6.52 -10.52
C TYR A 232 -11.45 -7.40 -10.15
N PRO A 233 -11.09 -8.40 -11.00
CA PRO A 233 -10.16 -9.47 -10.66
C PRO A 233 -8.79 -9.00 -10.17
N VAL A 234 -8.14 -9.86 -9.39
CA VAL A 234 -6.77 -9.67 -8.91
C VAL A 234 -5.85 -10.73 -9.51
N ILE A 235 -4.72 -10.30 -10.07
CA ILE A 235 -3.66 -11.16 -10.60
C ILE A 235 -2.55 -11.26 -9.55
N LEU A 236 -2.16 -12.49 -9.21
CA LEU A 236 -1.03 -12.78 -8.33
C LEU A 236 0.17 -13.23 -9.18
N SER A 237 1.16 -12.35 -9.30
CA SER A 237 2.46 -12.62 -9.92
C SER A 237 3.33 -13.37 -8.92
N PHE A 238 3.36 -14.69 -9.00
CA PHE A 238 4.36 -15.47 -8.28
C PHE A 238 5.68 -15.40 -9.06
N GLU A 239 6.76 -15.17 -8.31
CA GLU A 239 8.11 -15.60 -8.68
C GLU A 239 8.47 -16.75 -7.72
N ASN A 240 8.94 -17.87 -8.24
CA ASN A 240 8.80 -19.17 -7.57
C ASN A 240 10.14 -19.89 -7.40
N HIS A 241 10.74 -19.77 -6.22
CA HIS A 241 12.02 -20.38 -5.84
C HIS A 241 11.85 -21.53 -4.82
N CYS A 242 10.61 -21.98 -4.59
CA CYS A 242 10.28 -23.04 -3.64
C CYS A 242 10.56 -24.45 -4.19
N SER A 243 10.96 -25.36 -3.30
CA SER A 243 11.04 -26.80 -3.56
C SER A 243 9.66 -27.40 -3.86
N THR A 244 9.58 -28.51 -4.60
CA THR A 244 8.30 -29.13 -5.01
C THR A 244 7.36 -29.43 -3.84
N LYS A 245 7.92 -29.81 -2.67
CA LYS A 245 7.16 -30.03 -1.43
C LYS A 245 6.56 -28.73 -0.88
N GLN A 246 7.33 -27.65 -0.82
CA GLN A 246 6.82 -26.34 -0.42
C GLN A 246 5.85 -25.77 -1.47
N GLN A 247 6.07 -25.98 -2.78
CA GLN A 247 5.12 -25.58 -3.83
C GLN A 247 3.75 -26.27 -3.70
N ALA A 248 3.70 -27.55 -3.31
CA ALA A 248 2.43 -28.22 -3.01
C ALA A 248 1.70 -27.56 -1.81
N LYS A 249 2.45 -27.14 -0.79
CA LYS A 249 1.95 -26.39 0.37
C LYS A 249 1.45 -24.99 -0.02
N MET A 250 2.12 -24.29 -0.94
CA MET A 250 1.67 -23.03 -1.54
C MET A 250 0.32 -23.20 -2.26
N ALA A 251 0.18 -24.24 -3.10
CA ALA A 251 -1.05 -24.52 -3.84
C ALA A 251 -2.21 -24.87 -2.90
N MET A 252 -1.94 -25.68 -1.87
CA MET A 252 -2.89 -25.98 -0.79
C MET A 252 -3.35 -24.70 -0.08
N TYR A 253 -2.44 -23.79 0.28
CA TYR A 253 -2.80 -22.50 0.89
C TYR A 253 -3.65 -21.65 -0.06
N CYS A 254 -3.29 -21.53 -1.34
CA CYS A 254 -4.09 -20.79 -2.32
C CYS A 254 -5.52 -21.33 -2.42
N ARG A 255 -5.71 -22.65 -2.52
CA ARG A 255 -7.05 -23.27 -2.56
C ARG A 255 -7.81 -23.07 -1.23
N LYS A 256 -7.16 -23.26 -0.09
CA LYS A 256 -7.79 -23.18 1.25
C LYS A 256 -8.17 -21.76 1.67
N ILE A 257 -7.34 -20.77 1.35
CA ILE A 257 -7.51 -19.38 1.80
C ILE A 257 -8.42 -18.61 0.84
N PHE A 258 -8.29 -18.82 -0.47
CA PHE A 258 -9.12 -18.10 -1.45
C PHE A 258 -10.46 -18.79 -1.72
N GLY A 259 -10.59 -20.11 -1.53
CA GLY A 259 -11.83 -20.85 -1.77
C GLY A 259 -12.40 -20.59 -3.17
N ASP A 260 -13.66 -20.17 -3.24
CA ASP A 260 -14.32 -19.85 -4.52
C ASP A 260 -13.73 -18.63 -5.25
N MET A 261 -12.86 -17.83 -4.62
CA MET A 261 -12.24 -16.67 -5.27
C MET A 261 -11.14 -17.09 -6.26
N ILE A 262 -10.39 -18.17 -6.02
CA ILE A 262 -9.34 -18.59 -6.97
C ILE A 262 -9.94 -19.29 -8.20
N ILE A 263 -9.47 -18.93 -9.40
CA ILE A 263 -9.81 -19.68 -10.62
C ILE A 263 -8.88 -20.88 -10.70
N THR A 264 -9.41 -22.08 -10.47
CA THR A 264 -8.71 -23.35 -10.71
C THR A 264 -8.84 -23.80 -12.17
N GLU A 265 -10.02 -23.70 -12.75
CA GLU A 265 -10.34 -24.22 -14.10
C GLU A 265 -10.79 -23.11 -15.07
N PRO A 266 -10.51 -23.24 -16.39
CA PRO A 266 -11.06 -22.34 -17.41
C PRO A 266 -12.59 -22.40 -17.47
N PHE A 267 -13.22 -21.29 -17.84
CA PHE A 267 -14.68 -21.23 -18.01
C PHE A 267 -15.07 -21.91 -19.32
N GLY A 268 -16.25 -22.55 -19.36
CA GLY A 268 -16.72 -23.26 -20.56
C GLY A 268 -16.75 -22.42 -21.84
N THR A 269 -16.97 -21.10 -21.73
CA THR A 269 -16.97 -20.14 -22.85
C THR A 269 -15.57 -19.61 -23.21
N HIS A 270 -14.56 -19.79 -22.35
CA HIS A 270 -13.20 -19.26 -22.49
C HIS A 270 -12.19 -20.37 -22.19
N GLN A 271 -12.14 -21.37 -23.08
CA GLN A 271 -11.18 -22.45 -23.02
C GLN A 271 -9.78 -21.98 -23.48
N LEU A 272 -8.74 -22.70 -23.06
CA LEU A 272 -7.34 -22.34 -23.35
C LEU A 272 -6.89 -22.84 -24.74
N ASN A 273 -7.58 -22.38 -25.79
CA ASN A 273 -7.30 -22.71 -27.18
C ASN A 273 -6.62 -21.54 -27.92
N PRO A 274 -5.84 -21.81 -28.99
CA PRO A 274 -5.43 -20.76 -29.94
C PRO A 274 -6.65 -20.04 -30.54
N GLY A 275 -6.51 -18.74 -30.81
CA GLY A 275 -7.57 -17.87 -31.33
C GLY A 275 -8.64 -17.46 -30.31
N GLN A 276 -8.76 -18.15 -29.18
CA GLN A 276 -9.75 -17.81 -28.15
C GLN A 276 -9.28 -16.59 -27.34
N LEU A 277 -10.14 -15.57 -27.20
CA LEU A 277 -9.84 -14.33 -26.48
C LEU A 277 -9.87 -14.53 -24.96
N LEU A 278 -9.20 -13.62 -24.23
CA LEU A 278 -9.29 -13.58 -22.78
C LEU A 278 -10.71 -13.18 -22.31
N PRO A 279 -11.24 -13.76 -21.22
CA PRO A 279 -12.47 -13.31 -20.61
C PRO A 279 -12.38 -11.85 -20.13
N SER A 280 -13.53 -11.21 -19.91
CA SER A 280 -13.59 -9.81 -19.49
C SER A 280 -13.39 -9.60 -17.98
N PRO A 281 -12.93 -8.41 -17.53
CA PRO A 281 -12.85 -8.10 -16.10
C PRO A 281 -14.18 -8.32 -15.37
N LYS A 282 -15.31 -8.06 -16.02
CA LYS A 282 -16.67 -8.30 -15.49
C LYS A 282 -17.02 -9.78 -15.35
N GLN A 283 -16.64 -10.63 -16.31
CA GLN A 283 -16.78 -12.09 -16.21
C GLN A 283 -15.88 -12.70 -15.12
N LEU A 284 -14.80 -12.00 -14.76
CA LEU A 284 -13.83 -12.38 -13.75
C LEU A 284 -14.07 -11.67 -12.40
N MET A 285 -15.24 -11.06 -12.18
CA MET A 285 -15.52 -10.34 -10.92
C MET A 285 -15.35 -11.23 -9.68
N ARG A 286 -14.70 -10.66 -8.66
CA ARG A 286 -14.34 -11.28 -7.38
C ARG A 286 -13.49 -12.56 -7.54
N LYS A 287 -12.72 -12.67 -8.64
CA LYS A 287 -11.79 -13.76 -8.90
C LYS A 287 -10.31 -13.38 -8.76
N ILE A 288 -9.52 -14.37 -8.37
CA ILE A 288 -8.08 -14.32 -8.19
C ILE A 288 -7.44 -15.25 -9.22
N ILE A 289 -6.48 -14.73 -9.99
CA ILE A 289 -5.81 -15.42 -11.09
C ILE A 289 -4.33 -15.61 -10.74
N ILE A 290 -3.82 -16.84 -10.89
CA ILE A 290 -2.43 -17.17 -10.57
C ILE A 290 -1.57 -17.08 -11.84
N LYS A 291 -0.59 -16.17 -11.84
CA LYS A 291 0.57 -16.19 -12.75
C LYS A 291 1.70 -16.94 -12.06
N ASN A 292 1.98 -18.15 -12.52
CA ASN A 292 3.17 -18.95 -12.17
C ASN A 292 3.53 -19.83 -13.39
N LYS A 293 4.76 -20.35 -13.47
CA LYS A 293 5.15 -21.32 -14.51
C LYS A 293 4.19 -22.51 -14.55
N LYS A 294 4.01 -23.08 -15.75
CA LYS A 294 3.10 -24.20 -16.02
C LYS A 294 3.82 -25.33 -16.74
N LYS A 295 3.65 -26.58 -16.29
CA LYS A 295 4.12 -27.77 -17.01
C LYS A 295 3.13 -28.16 -18.11
N HIS A 296 3.65 -28.37 -19.31
CA HIS A 296 2.91 -29.01 -20.39
C HIS A 296 3.04 -30.53 -20.27
N PHE A 297 1.99 -31.21 -19.79
CA PHE A 297 1.89 -32.66 -19.87
C PHE A 297 1.49 -33.08 -21.30
N PRO A 298 2.22 -33.98 -21.97
CA PRO A 298 1.82 -34.51 -23.27
C PRO A 298 0.48 -35.25 -23.19
N ARG A 299 -0.42 -34.99 -24.15
CA ARG A 299 -1.82 -35.46 -24.16
C ARG A 299 -1.98 -36.95 -24.56
N ALA A 300 -1.06 -37.82 -24.10
CA ALA A 300 -1.03 -39.24 -24.42
C ALA A 300 -1.48 -40.15 -23.25
N ALA A 301 -1.39 -39.68 -21.99
CA ALA A 301 -1.54 -40.54 -20.81
C ALA A 301 -2.99 -40.96 -20.46
N GLN A 302 -4.01 -40.22 -20.89
CA GLN A 302 -5.40 -40.45 -20.46
C GLN A 302 -6.13 -41.60 -21.21
N ASN A 303 -5.58 -42.09 -22.34
CA ASN A 303 -6.24 -43.13 -23.17
C ASN A 303 -5.72 -44.57 -22.92
N ARG A 304 -4.93 -44.84 -21.88
CA ARG A 304 -4.44 -46.20 -21.54
C ARG A 304 -5.15 -46.88 -20.36
N SER A 305 -6.22 -46.28 -19.82
CA SER A 305 -6.92 -46.77 -18.61
C SER A 305 -8.17 -47.61 -18.89
N GLN A 306 -8.48 -47.94 -20.15
CA GLN A 306 -9.55 -48.87 -20.53
C GLN A 306 -9.13 -49.72 -21.74
N LYS A 307 -9.43 -51.04 -21.68
CA LYS A 307 -8.82 -52.12 -22.48
C LYS A 307 -7.33 -52.34 -22.11
N THR A 308 -6.84 -53.55 -21.83
CA THR A 308 -7.43 -54.90 -21.89
C THR A 308 -7.18 -55.69 -20.60
N SER A 309 -8.02 -56.68 -20.35
CA SER A 309 -7.77 -57.80 -19.43
C SER A 309 -7.82 -59.12 -20.23
N LEU A 310 -7.19 -60.18 -19.71
CA LEU A 310 -6.93 -61.47 -20.40
C LEU A 310 -5.82 -61.32 -21.48
N GLU A 311 -4.88 -62.25 -21.70
CA GLU A 311 -4.64 -63.61 -21.18
C GLU A 311 -3.17 -63.81 -20.68
N LYS A 312 -2.74 -65.06 -20.46
CA LYS A 312 -1.37 -65.47 -20.08
C LYS A 312 -0.73 -66.31 -21.22
N ASP A 313 0.58 -66.26 -21.43
CA ASP A 313 1.52 -67.21 -20.78
C ASP A 313 3.00 -67.06 -21.22
N ASN A 314 3.88 -67.40 -20.27
CA ASN A 314 5.31 -67.79 -20.34
C ASN A 314 6.41 -66.95 -21.07
N PRO A 315 7.70 -67.10 -20.69
CA PRO A 315 8.79 -66.19 -21.10
C PRO A 315 9.89 -66.83 -21.98
N GLN A 316 10.73 -65.99 -22.60
CA GLN A 316 12.13 -66.34 -22.92
C GLN A 316 13.05 -65.10 -23.03
N THR A 317 14.10 -65.10 -22.22
CA THR A 317 15.42 -64.45 -22.47
C THR A 317 16.35 -65.49 -23.16
N PRO A 318 17.59 -65.21 -23.64
CA PRO A 318 18.50 -64.06 -23.39
C PRO A 318 19.18 -63.52 -24.69
N GLU A 319 20.30 -62.76 -24.75
CA GLU A 319 21.14 -62.04 -23.77
C GLU A 319 21.73 -60.76 -24.44
N ARG A 320 21.78 -59.64 -23.71
CA ARG A 320 22.95 -58.74 -23.52
C ARG A 320 24.02 -58.62 -24.64
N THR A 321 24.26 -57.37 -25.08
CA THR A 321 25.62 -56.78 -25.18
C THR A 321 25.61 -55.25 -25.09
N LYS A 322 26.74 -54.66 -24.68
CA LYS A 322 27.04 -53.22 -24.77
C LYS A 322 28.28 -53.05 -25.65
N SER A 323 28.27 -52.08 -26.56
CA SER A 323 29.51 -51.51 -27.11
C SER A 323 29.25 -50.15 -27.75
N SER A 324 29.96 -49.13 -27.25
CA SER A 324 29.96 -47.76 -27.77
C SER A 324 31.24 -47.50 -28.57
N SER A 325 31.15 -46.95 -29.78
CA SER A 325 32.27 -46.24 -30.41
C SER A 325 31.80 -45.37 -31.58
N VAL A 326 32.03 -44.07 -31.44
CA VAL A 326 31.94 -43.00 -32.44
C VAL A 326 32.75 -43.31 -33.72
N SER A 327 32.21 -43.01 -34.91
CA SER A 327 32.95 -42.35 -36.01
C SER A 327 32.05 -41.99 -37.23
N SER A 328 31.91 -40.69 -37.49
CA SER A 328 31.74 -40.12 -38.85
C SER A 328 33.17 -39.77 -39.36
N PRO A 329 33.46 -39.65 -40.69
CA PRO A 329 32.81 -38.67 -41.59
C PRO A 329 32.58 -39.19 -43.04
N GLY A 330 32.05 -38.33 -43.93
CA GLY A 330 32.02 -38.59 -45.38
C GLY A 330 30.94 -37.79 -46.11
N ASP A 331 31.33 -36.75 -46.84
CA ASP A 331 30.46 -35.76 -47.50
C ASP A 331 29.99 -36.13 -48.92
N GLU A 332 29.06 -35.30 -49.43
CA GLU A 332 28.84 -34.90 -50.83
C GLU A 332 28.06 -35.76 -51.90
N ASN A 333 27.09 -35.05 -52.52
CA ASN A 333 26.59 -35.08 -53.93
C ASN A 333 25.68 -36.23 -54.48
N ASP A 334 24.37 -35.96 -54.50
CA ASP A 334 23.48 -35.62 -55.68
C ASP A 334 23.96 -36.02 -57.13
N PRO A 335 23.09 -36.29 -58.15
CA PRO A 335 21.61 -36.14 -58.24
C PRO A 335 20.81 -37.36 -58.80
N GLY A 336 19.45 -37.25 -58.86
CA GLY A 336 18.73 -38.01 -59.92
C GLY A 336 17.20 -38.21 -59.97
N GLY A 337 16.33 -37.23 -59.68
CA GLY A 337 14.97 -37.09 -60.31
C GLY A 337 13.83 -38.11 -60.01
N GLY A 338 12.57 -37.69 -60.29
CA GLY A 338 11.38 -38.56 -60.32
C GLY A 338 10.14 -38.02 -59.59
N GLU A 339 9.10 -37.64 -60.36
CA GLU A 339 7.80 -37.10 -59.93
C GLU A 339 6.94 -38.10 -59.08
N GLY A 340 6.12 -37.61 -58.12
CA GLY A 340 5.07 -38.46 -57.51
C GLY A 340 4.38 -37.99 -56.22
N ALA A 341 3.24 -37.30 -56.36
CA ALA A 341 2.09 -37.09 -55.45
C ALA A 341 2.07 -37.52 -53.93
N GLU A 342 1.67 -36.54 -53.10
CA GLU A 342 0.72 -36.60 -51.95
C GLU A 342 1.09 -37.24 -50.57
N GLU A 343 0.39 -36.69 -49.57
CA GLU A 343 0.21 -37.07 -48.14
C GLU A 343 1.27 -36.76 -47.04
N SER A 344 0.73 -36.33 -45.89
CA SER A 344 1.29 -36.21 -44.52
C SER A 344 2.36 -35.15 -44.20
N ASP A 345 1.95 -34.14 -43.41
CA ASP A 345 2.86 -33.30 -42.61
C ASP A 345 3.51 -34.13 -41.48
N THR A 346 4.73 -34.61 -41.69
CA THR A 346 5.53 -35.27 -40.65
C THR A 346 6.45 -34.28 -39.93
N ASP A 347 5.99 -33.80 -38.78
CA ASP A 347 6.76 -33.54 -37.55
C ASP A 347 8.26 -33.19 -37.73
N ILE A 348 8.56 -31.92 -38.08
CA ILE A 348 9.93 -31.38 -38.03
C ILE A 348 10.17 -30.85 -36.60
N GLY A 349 10.91 -31.63 -35.81
CA GLY A 349 11.53 -31.12 -34.59
C GLY A 349 12.62 -30.10 -34.95
N SER A 350 12.58 -28.93 -34.33
CA SER A 350 13.65 -27.93 -34.41
C SER A 350 14.61 -28.09 -33.23
N ASP A 351 15.89 -28.26 -33.50
CA ASP A 351 16.94 -28.27 -32.47
C ASP A 351 16.99 -26.94 -31.70
N ASP A 352 17.08 -27.02 -30.36
CA ASP A 352 17.36 -25.89 -29.49
C ASP A 352 18.88 -25.59 -29.50
N GLU A 353 19.40 -25.01 -30.58
CA GLU A 353 20.72 -24.37 -30.54
C GLU A 353 20.62 -23.01 -29.81
N GLU A 354 21.24 -22.90 -28.62
CA GLU A 354 21.24 -21.65 -27.86
C GLU A 354 22.21 -20.62 -28.47
N PRO A 355 21.76 -19.39 -28.82
CA PRO A 355 22.67 -18.31 -29.16
C PRO A 355 23.28 -17.70 -27.89
N GLU A 356 24.60 -17.84 -27.73
CA GLU A 356 25.34 -17.21 -26.63
C GLU A 356 25.28 -15.66 -26.69
N GLY A 357 25.10 -15.02 -25.53
CA GLY A 357 25.50 -13.61 -25.30
C GLY A 357 24.38 -12.56 -25.14
N VAL A 358 23.67 -12.56 -24.00
CA VAL A 358 22.92 -11.36 -23.50
C VAL A 358 22.98 -11.27 -21.96
N ASP A 359 24.14 -10.92 -21.40
CA ASP A 359 24.41 -10.92 -19.95
C ASP A 359 23.84 -9.71 -19.17
N GLU A 360 22.53 -9.44 -19.26
CA GLU A 360 21.83 -8.45 -18.42
C GLU A 360 20.52 -8.97 -17.77
N ALA A 361 20.39 -10.28 -17.56
CA ALA A 361 19.18 -10.93 -17.02
C ALA A 361 19.35 -11.70 -15.69
N GLU A 362 20.53 -11.63 -15.04
CA GLU A 362 20.90 -12.55 -13.95
C GLU A 362 20.03 -12.47 -12.68
N GLU A 363 19.45 -11.31 -12.31
CA GLU A 363 18.66 -11.20 -11.07
C GLU A 363 17.31 -11.94 -11.13
N ALA A 364 16.87 -12.39 -12.31
CA ALA A 364 15.71 -13.29 -12.48
C ALA A 364 16.12 -14.73 -12.89
N ALA A 365 17.41 -15.06 -12.86
CA ALA A 365 17.92 -16.32 -13.38
C ALA A 365 17.61 -17.51 -12.47
N LYS A 366 16.86 -18.47 -13.02
CA LYS A 366 16.49 -19.77 -12.41
C LYS A 366 15.51 -19.69 -11.23
N GLU A 367 14.38 -18.99 -11.44
CA GLU A 367 13.08 -19.48 -10.94
C GLU A 367 13.02 -21.02 -11.05
N SER A 368 12.51 -21.70 -10.03
CA SER A 368 12.40 -23.16 -9.97
C SER A 368 11.49 -23.76 -11.07
N GLU A 369 11.54 -25.09 -11.21
CA GLU A 369 10.61 -25.81 -12.08
C GLU A 369 9.22 -25.90 -11.41
N ALA A 370 8.15 -25.75 -12.18
CA ALA A 370 6.79 -25.71 -11.64
C ALA A 370 6.34 -27.08 -11.10
N GLY A 371 6.05 -27.16 -9.80
CA GLY A 371 5.36 -28.30 -9.21
C GLY A 371 3.96 -28.46 -9.82
N ALA A 372 3.54 -29.72 -10.05
CA ALA A 372 2.26 -30.03 -10.70
C ALA A 372 1.05 -29.34 -10.01
N GLU A 373 1.09 -29.24 -8.68
CA GLU A 373 0.06 -28.58 -7.87
C GLU A 373 -0.08 -27.07 -8.15
N MET A 374 1.01 -26.32 -8.25
CA MET A 374 0.97 -24.90 -8.64
C MET A 374 0.61 -24.75 -10.12
N SER A 375 1.16 -25.62 -10.98
CA SER A 375 0.86 -25.66 -12.41
C SER A 375 -0.62 -25.90 -12.72
N ALA A 376 -1.36 -26.59 -11.84
CA ALA A 376 -2.79 -26.82 -11.96
C ALA A 376 -3.65 -25.57 -11.67
N LEU A 377 -3.08 -24.52 -11.04
CA LEU A 377 -3.79 -23.26 -10.76
C LEU A 377 -3.62 -22.21 -11.88
N VAL A 378 -2.82 -22.48 -12.90
CA VAL A 378 -2.45 -21.51 -13.94
C VAL A 378 -3.33 -21.67 -15.18
N ASN A 379 -4.13 -20.66 -15.50
CA ASN A 379 -5.07 -20.65 -16.63
C ASN A 379 -4.84 -19.46 -17.59
N TYR A 380 -5.50 -18.33 -17.37
CA TYR A 380 -5.56 -17.22 -18.33
C TYR A 380 -4.31 -16.32 -18.40
N VAL A 381 -3.38 -16.49 -17.45
CA VAL A 381 -2.16 -15.67 -17.32
C VAL A 381 -0.98 -16.64 -17.18
N GLN A 382 -0.72 -17.41 -18.23
CA GLN A 382 0.38 -18.39 -18.27
C GLN A 382 1.69 -17.69 -18.72
N PRO A 383 2.68 -17.46 -17.83
CA PRO A 383 3.94 -16.86 -18.23
C PRO A 383 4.74 -17.80 -19.14
N VAL A 384 5.35 -17.23 -20.19
CA VAL A 384 6.24 -17.90 -21.15
C VAL A 384 7.45 -17.00 -21.48
N ARG A 385 8.59 -17.62 -21.84
CA ARG A 385 9.73 -16.89 -22.41
C ARG A 385 9.29 -16.21 -23.70
N PHE A 386 9.56 -14.90 -23.82
CA PHE A 386 9.36 -14.19 -25.08
C PHE A 386 10.47 -14.55 -26.06
N HIS A 387 10.09 -14.78 -27.33
CA HIS A 387 11.03 -15.09 -28.42
C HIS A 387 10.99 -13.97 -29.46
N SER A 388 9.86 -13.83 -30.17
CA SER A 388 9.57 -12.69 -31.05
C SER A 388 8.06 -12.41 -31.10
N PHE A 389 7.68 -11.22 -31.59
CA PHE A 389 6.27 -10.88 -31.81
C PHE A 389 5.63 -11.80 -32.86
N GLU A 390 6.36 -12.13 -33.93
CA GLU A 390 5.92 -13.08 -34.97
C GLU A 390 5.67 -14.49 -34.41
N HIS A 391 6.55 -14.99 -33.53
CA HIS A 391 6.37 -16.29 -32.88
C HIS A 391 5.11 -16.31 -31.98
N ALA A 392 4.88 -15.23 -31.21
CA ALA A 392 3.66 -15.10 -30.41
C ALA A 392 2.38 -14.98 -31.27
N GLU A 393 2.47 -14.32 -32.43
CA GLU A 393 1.38 -14.23 -33.40
C GLU A 393 1.06 -15.58 -34.07
N LYS A 394 2.07 -16.30 -34.56
CA LYS A 394 1.92 -17.66 -35.13
C LYS A 394 1.29 -18.64 -34.13
N ARG A 395 1.64 -18.56 -32.85
CA ARG A 395 1.01 -19.37 -31.78
C ARG A 395 -0.44 -18.99 -31.49
N ASN A 396 -0.78 -17.71 -31.64
CA ASN A 396 -2.12 -17.14 -31.48
C ASN A 396 -2.82 -17.46 -30.13
N ARG A 397 -2.06 -17.56 -29.03
CA ARG A 397 -2.58 -17.95 -27.70
C ARG A 397 -2.73 -16.74 -26.77
N SER A 398 -3.95 -16.23 -26.62
CA SER A 398 -4.24 -15.03 -25.80
C SER A 398 -3.89 -15.18 -24.32
N TYR A 399 -3.87 -16.42 -23.80
CA TYR A 399 -3.54 -16.75 -22.41
C TYR A 399 -2.04 -16.88 -22.12
N GLU A 400 -1.18 -16.85 -23.15
CA GLU A 400 0.28 -16.84 -22.98
C GLU A 400 0.78 -15.40 -22.76
N VAL A 401 1.54 -15.21 -21.68
CA VAL A 401 1.96 -13.92 -21.13
C VAL A 401 3.46 -13.78 -21.11
N SER A 402 3.97 -12.58 -21.38
CA SER A 402 5.40 -12.28 -21.27
C SER A 402 5.67 -11.16 -20.26
N SER A 403 6.65 -11.38 -19.39
CA SER A 403 7.21 -10.37 -18.49
C SER A 403 8.49 -9.80 -19.10
N PHE A 404 8.68 -8.49 -19.01
CA PHE A 404 9.82 -7.78 -19.57
C PHE A 404 10.40 -6.80 -18.53
N VAL A 405 11.71 -6.84 -18.32
CA VAL A 405 12.42 -5.80 -17.57
C VAL A 405 12.41 -4.48 -18.38
N GLU A 406 12.39 -3.33 -17.70
CA GLU A 406 12.22 -2.02 -18.35
C GLU A 406 13.20 -1.77 -19.52
N THR A 407 14.42 -2.30 -19.46
CA THR A 407 15.44 -2.18 -20.51
C THR A 407 15.07 -2.96 -21.77
N GLN A 408 14.71 -4.23 -21.63
CA GLN A 408 14.25 -5.08 -22.73
C GLN A 408 12.98 -4.50 -23.37
N ALA A 409 12.00 -4.11 -22.54
CA ALA A 409 10.77 -3.45 -23.00
C ALA A 409 11.04 -2.13 -23.74
N THR A 410 12.03 -1.36 -23.28
CA THR A 410 12.44 -0.10 -23.93
C THR A 410 13.12 -0.33 -25.28
N ASN A 411 13.82 -1.47 -25.48
CA ASN A 411 14.43 -1.79 -26.77
C ASN A 411 13.39 -2.31 -27.77
N LEU A 412 12.55 -3.27 -27.35
CA LEU A 412 11.42 -3.75 -28.15
C LEU A 412 10.50 -2.61 -28.62
N LEU A 413 10.28 -1.60 -27.78
CA LEU A 413 9.48 -0.41 -28.15
C LEU A 413 10.19 0.53 -29.14
N LYS A 414 11.52 0.57 -29.20
CA LYS A 414 12.24 1.36 -30.24
C LYS A 414 12.32 0.63 -31.57
N GLU A 415 12.53 -0.68 -31.51
CA GLU A 415 12.83 -1.52 -32.67
C GLU A 415 11.54 -1.98 -33.39
N HIS A 416 10.50 -2.31 -32.61
CA HIS A 416 9.25 -2.91 -33.09
C HIS A 416 8.00 -2.29 -32.41
N PRO A 417 7.79 -0.96 -32.48
CA PRO A 417 6.73 -0.26 -31.76
C PRO A 417 5.31 -0.69 -32.16
N VAL A 418 5.07 -0.90 -33.46
CA VAL A 418 3.73 -1.23 -34.00
C VAL A 418 3.37 -2.69 -33.68
N GLU A 419 4.36 -3.57 -33.74
CA GLU A 419 4.27 -4.99 -33.40
C GLU A 419 3.94 -5.18 -31.91
N PHE A 420 4.58 -4.38 -31.04
CA PHE A 420 4.31 -4.42 -29.59
C PHE A 420 2.86 -3.97 -29.28
N VAL A 421 2.37 -2.90 -29.93
CA VAL A 421 0.95 -2.49 -29.83
C VAL A 421 0.02 -3.60 -30.34
N ASN A 422 0.34 -4.28 -31.43
CA ASN A 422 -0.48 -5.37 -31.97
C ASN A 422 -0.51 -6.61 -31.05
N TYR A 423 0.65 -7.03 -30.50
CA TYR A 423 0.75 -8.08 -29.49
C TYR A 423 -0.18 -7.79 -28.29
N ASN A 424 -0.13 -6.55 -27.79
CA ASN A 424 -0.91 -6.07 -26.65
C ASN A 424 -2.42 -5.94 -26.92
N LYS A 425 -2.93 -6.22 -28.14
CA LYS A 425 -4.38 -6.37 -28.38
C LYS A 425 -4.90 -7.73 -27.92
N ARG A 426 -4.14 -8.80 -28.18
CA ARG A 426 -4.54 -10.19 -27.88
C ARG A 426 -4.00 -10.69 -26.54
N GLN A 427 -2.72 -10.45 -26.27
CA GLN A 427 -1.99 -10.97 -25.11
C GLN A 427 -1.73 -9.88 -24.07
N LEU A 428 -1.36 -10.28 -22.85
CA LEU A 428 -0.92 -9.34 -21.81
C LEU A 428 0.61 -9.30 -21.75
N SER A 429 1.17 -8.10 -21.59
CA SER A 429 2.55 -7.88 -21.17
C SER A 429 2.62 -7.37 -19.73
N ARG A 430 3.63 -7.84 -18.98
CA ARG A 430 4.04 -7.27 -17.69
C ARG A 430 5.37 -6.54 -17.87
N ILE A 431 5.46 -5.29 -17.42
CA ILE A 431 6.70 -4.52 -17.42
C ILE A 431 7.11 -4.29 -15.96
N TYR A 432 8.39 -4.49 -15.62
CA TYR A 432 8.89 -4.28 -14.26
C TYR A 432 10.22 -3.51 -14.22
N PRO A 433 10.54 -2.82 -13.10
CA PRO A 433 11.79 -2.07 -12.97
C PRO A 433 13.00 -2.99 -12.97
N LYS A 434 14.15 -2.51 -13.46
CA LYS A 434 15.43 -3.25 -13.38
C LYS A 434 16.03 -3.19 -11.97
N GLY A 435 16.70 -4.26 -11.53
CA GLY A 435 17.30 -4.36 -10.18
C GLY A 435 18.31 -3.28 -9.82
N THR A 436 18.96 -2.63 -10.81
CA THR A 436 19.82 -1.45 -10.56
C THR A 436 19.07 -0.24 -9.96
N ARG A 437 17.75 -0.30 -9.78
CA ARG A 437 16.90 0.66 -9.04
C ARG A 437 16.75 0.23 -7.58
N VAL A 438 17.88 0.00 -6.92
CA VAL A 438 17.95 -0.44 -5.52
C VAL A 438 17.25 0.54 -4.57
N ASP A 439 17.23 1.82 -4.93
CA ASP A 439 16.48 2.90 -4.27
C ASP A 439 14.95 2.78 -4.38
N SER A 440 14.45 1.77 -5.10
CA SER A 440 13.04 1.56 -5.44
C SER A 440 12.43 2.71 -6.27
N SER A 441 13.24 3.48 -6.99
CA SER A 441 12.74 4.47 -7.95
C SER A 441 11.90 3.84 -9.07
N ASN A 442 10.97 4.60 -9.65
CA ASN A 442 10.17 4.14 -10.78
C ASN A 442 10.71 4.61 -12.13
N TYR A 443 10.31 3.90 -13.19
CA TYR A 443 10.36 4.39 -14.56
C TYR A 443 9.11 5.23 -14.87
N MET A 444 9.01 5.78 -16.08
CA MET A 444 7.83 6.53 -16.53
C MET A 444 6.79 5.56 -17.13
N PRO A 445 5.67 5.25 -16.46
CA PRO A 445 4.76 4.19 -16.90
C PRO A 445 4.07 4.51 -18.23
N GLN A 446 3.87 5.81 -18.54
CA GLN A 446 3.32 6.30 -19.80
C GLN A 446 4.02 5.72 -21.03
N VAL A 447 5.35 5.51 -20.97
CA VAL A 447 6.15 4.96 -22.08
C VAL A 447 5.60 3.60 -22.52
N PHE A 448 5.17 2.77 -21.58
CA PHE A 448 4.65 1.43 -21.86
C PHE A 448 3.13 1.40 -22.03
N TRP A 449 2.39 2.33 -21.41
CA TRP A 449 0.97 2.53 -21.76
C TRP A 449 0.80 2.96 -23.22
N ASN A 450 1.73 3.76 -23.78
CA ASN A 450 1.77 4.09 -25.22
C ASN A 450 1.96 2.85 -26.10
N ALA A 451 2.71 1.85 -25.64
CA ALA A 451 2.84 0.54 -26.31
C ALA A 451 1.63 -0.39 -26.08
N GLY A 452 0.64 0.03 -25.29
CA GLY A 452 -0.51 -0.79 -24.90
C GLY A 452 -0.22 -1.81 -23.78
N CYS A 453 0.93 -1.75 -23.11
CA CYS A 453 1.26 -2.73 -22.07
C CYS A 453 0.30 -2.62 -20.89
N GLN A 454 -0.23 -3.77 -20.43
CA GLN A 454 -1.33 -3.80 -19.45
C GLN A 454 -0.82 -3.75 -18.02
N MET A 455 0.11 -4.64 -17.67
CA MET A 455 0.61 -4.80 -16.29
C MET A 455 1.93 -4.02 -16.11
N VAL A 456 1.85 -2.70 -16.15
CA VAL A 456 3.00 -1.80 -15.99
C VAL A 456 3.28 -1.62 -14.50
N ALA A 457 4.13 -2.50 -13.95
CA ALA A 457 4.33 -2.67 -12.52
C ALA A 457 5.34 -1.68 -11.91
N LEU A 458 4.94 -1.05 -10.80
CA LEU A 458 5.70 0.01 -10.13
C LEU A 458 5.99 -0.31 -8.64
N ASN A 459 7.04 0.32 -8.11
CA ASN A 459 7.43 0.28 -6.70
C ASN A 459 6.50 1.19 -5.88
N TYR A 460 5.54 0.59 -5.18
CA TYR A 460 4.47 1.27 -4.44
C TYR A 460 4.95 2.06 -3.21
N GLN A 461 6.08 1.67 -2.63
CA GLN A 461 6.74 2.36 -1.53
C GLN A 461 7.33 3.73 -1.91
N THR A 462 7.47 4.02 -3.21
CA THR A 462 8.15 5.23 -3.72
C THR A 462 7.15 6.14 -4.44
N LEU A 463 6.67 7.17 -3.74
CA LEU A 463 5.66 8.12 -4.24
C LEU A 463 6.26 9.20 -5.18
N ASP A 464 7.13 8.78 -6.09
CA ASP A 464 7.75 9.63 -7.11
C ASP A 464 6.77 10.01 -8.24
N LEU A 465 7.28 10.69 -9.27
CA LEU A 465 6.48 11.13 -10.41
C LEU A 465 5.79 9.97 -11.16
N GLY A 466 6.40 8.77 -11.21
CA GLY A 466 5.80 7.61 -11.87
C GLY A 466 4.57 7.13 -11.09
N MET A 467 4.71 7.02 -9.77
CA MET A 467 3.63 6.63 -8.87
C MET A 467 2.53 7.70 -8.77
N GLN A 468 2.89 8.98 -8.76
CA GLN A 468 1.92 10.10 -8.78
C GLN A 468 1.02 10.07 -10.03
N LEU A 469 1.58 9.75 -11.19
CA LEU A 469 0.78 9.57 -12.42
C LEU A 469 -0.10 8.32 -12.34
N ASN A 470 0.43 7.20 -11.84
CA ASN A 470 -0.31 5.95 -11.68
C ASN A 470 -1.53 6.09 -10.74
N LEU A 471 -1.33 6.57 -9.51
CA LEU A 471 -2.41 6.87 -8.57
C LEU A 471 -3.35 7.98 -9.09
N GLY A 472 -2.82 8.88 -9.93
CA GLY A 472 -3.56 9.94 -10.59
C GLY A 472 -4.56 9.44 -11.63
N ILE A 473 -4.18 8.50 -12.50
CA ILE A 473 -5.07 7.97 -13.55
C ILE A 473 -5.98 6.84 -13.05
N PHE A 474 -5.51 5.99 -12.14
CA PHE A 474 -6.34 4.90 -11.57
C PHE A 474 -7.32 5.38 -10.50
N GLU A 475 -7.44 6.68 -10.26
CA GLU A 475 -8.60 7.23 -9.55
C GLU A 475 -9.90 7.10 -10.38
N TYR A 476 -9.80 7.26 -11.71
CA TYR A 476 -10.95 7.27 -12.61
C TYR A 476 -11.49 5.85 -12.84
N ASN A 477 -12.69 5.74 -13.44
CA ASN A 477 -13.43 4.47 -13.56
C ASN A 477 -13.69 3.78 -12.21
N GLY A 478 -14.17 4.54 -11.21
CA GLY A 478 -14.58 4.04 -9.90
C GLY A 478 -13.48 3.46 -9.02
N ARG A 479 -12.20 3.84 -9.25
CA ARG A 479 -11.03 3.19 -8.62
C ARG A 479 -10.95 1.68 -8.83
N SER A 480 -11.58 1.19 -9.91
CA SER A 480 -11.61 -0.23 -10.28
C SER A 480 -10.22 -0.85 -10.48
N GLY A 481 -9.19 -0.03 -10.74
CA GLY A 481 -7.85 -0.48 -11.11
C GLY A 481 -7.74 -0.95 -12.57
N TYR A 482 -8.81 -0.77 -13.35
CA TYR A 482 -8.90 -1.12 -14.77
C TYR A 482 -9.32 0.11 -15.58
N LEU A 483 -8.52 0.48 -16.58
CA LEU A 483 -8.84 1.56 -17.52
C LEU A 483 -8.90 0.99 -18.93
N LEU A 484 -10.03 1.12 -19.62
CA LEU A 484 -10.18 0.64 -21.00
C LEU A 484 -9.24 1.43 -21.92
N LYS A 485 -8.47 0.73 -22.76
CA LYS A 485 -7.57 1.33 -23.73
C LYS A 485 -8.35 2.07 -24.84
N PRO A 486 -7.76 3.11 -25.46
CA PRO A 486 -8.29 3.73 -26.68
C PRO A 486 -8.52 2.73 -27.82
N ASP A 487 -9.50 3.00 -28.69
CA ASP A 487 -10.06 2.03 -29.65
C ASP A 487 -9.05 1.43 -30.65
N PHE A 488 -8.15 2.24 -31.20
CA PHE A 488 -7.10 1.79 -32.13
C PHE A 488 -6.03 0.91 -31.45
N MET A 489 -5.90 0.97 -30.11
CA MET A 489 -5.06 0.07 -29.31
C MET A 489 -5.75 -1.27 -28.97
N ARG A 490 -6.97 -1.48 -29.47
CA ARG A 490 -7.80 -2.68 -29.26
C ARG A 490 -8.19 -3.34 -30.59
N ARG A 491 -8.56 -2.52 -31.59
CA ARG A 491 -8.98 -2.94 -32.93
C ARG A 491 -7.88 -3.67 -33.69
N THR A 492 -8.17 -4.87 -34.18
CA THR A 492 -7.26 -5.67 -35.01
C THR A 492 -7.06 -5.09 -36.41
N ASP A 493 -8.06 -4.39 -36.96
CA ASP A 493 -8.04 -3.82 -38.31
C ASP A 493 -7.24 -2.50 -38.44
N ARG A 494 -6.81 -1.90 -37.32
CA ARG A 494 -6.07 -0.63 -37.29
C ARG A 494 -4.65 -0.84 -36.77
N LYS A 495 -3.62 -0.54 -37.58
CA LYS A 495 -2.24 -0.37 -37.09
C LYS A 495 -2.09 1.01 -36.45
N PHE A 496 -1.24 1.11 -35.43
CA PHE A 496 -0.97 2.35 -34.71
C PHE A 496 0.51 2.40 -34.32
N ASP A 497 1.16 3.53 -34.57
CA ASP A 497 2.53 3.80 -34.16
C ASP A 497 2.53 4.77 -32.96
N PRO A 498 3.02 4.36 -31.77
CA PRO A 498 3.11 5.23 -30.61
C PRO A 498 4.07 6.42 -30.76
N PHE A 499 4.91 6.47 -31.80
CA PHE A 499 5.82 7.60 -32.06
C PHE A 499 5.27 8.63 -33.08
N ILE A 500 4.03 8.48 -33.55
CA ILE A 500 3.46 9.34 -34.59
C ILE A 500 3.32 10.81 -34.14
N GLU A 501 3.89 11.72 -34.94
CA GLU A 501 3.79 13.18 -34.73
C GLU A 501 2.64 13.83 -35.54
N SER A 502 2.15 13.16 -36.58
CA SER A 502 1.01 13.60 -37.40
C SER A 502 -0.33 13.30 -36.74
N THR A 503 -1.42 13.90 -37.23
CA THR A 503 -2.78 13.51 -36.85
C THR A 503 -3.13 12.18 -37.51
N VAL A 504 -3.72 11.24 -36.75
CA VAL A 504 -4.05 9.89 -37.24
C VAL A 504 -5.47 9.87 -37.80
N ASP A 505 -5.69 9.17 -38.91
CA ASP A 505 -7.05 8.94 -39.44
C ASP A 505 -7.96 8.28 -38.39
N GLY A 506 -9.16 8.82 -38.24
CA GLY A 506 -10.15 8.40 -37.23
C GLY A 506 -9.86 8.84 -35.79
N ILE A 507 -8.81 9.61 -35.52
CA ILE A 507 -8.52 10.18 -34.19
C ILE A 507 -8.71 11.71 -34.23
N ILE A 508 -9.63 12.22 -33.41
CA ILE A 508 -9.82 13.66 -33.22
C ILE A 508 -8.71 14.17 -32.29
N ALA A 509 -7.69 14.82 -32.86
CA ALA A 509 -6.66 15.50 -32.11
C ALA A 509 -7.25 16.74 -31.40
N GLY A 510 -6.68 17.12 -30.25
CA GLY A 510 -7.17 18.21 -29.41
C GLY A 510 -6.20 19.40 -29.30
N THR A 511 -6.73 20.54 -28.90
CA THR A 511 -5.98 21.69 -28.39
C THR A 511 -6.37 21.92 -26.93
N VAL A 512 -5.38 22.06 -26.05
CA VAL A 512 -5.59 22.32 -24.62
C VAL A 512 -4.82 23.57 -24.21
N SER A 513 -5.46 24.46 -23.47
CA SER A 513 -4.81 25.63 -22.87
C SER A 513 -5.15 25.74 -21.39
N VAL A 514 -4.15 26.10 -20.57
CA VAL A 514 -4.27 26.22 -19.11
C VAL A 514 -3.66 27.54 -18.67
N LYS A 515 -4.49 28.51 -18.26
CA LYS A 515 -4.04 29.72 -17.56
C LYS A 515 -4.17 29.50 -16.05
N ILE A 516 -3.03 29.56 -15.36
CA ILE A 516 -2.98 29.58 -13.89
C ILE A 516 -3.25 31.01 -13.42
N ILE A 517 -4.34 31.23 -12.68
CA ILE A 517 -4.75 32.58 -12.25
C ILE A 517 -4.26 32.83 -10.83
N SER A 518 -4.64 31.99 -9.87
CA SER A 518 -4.28 32.14 -8.45
C SER A 518 -4.26 30.79 -7.72
N GLY A 519 -3.74 30.79 -6.49
CA GLY A 519 -3.84 29.67 -5.57
C GLY A 519 -4.37 30.11 -4.21
N GLN A 520 -4.91 29.17 -3.43
CA GLN A 520 -5.50 29.39 -2.12
C GLN A 520 -4.93 28.38 -1.10
N PHE A 521 -4.51 28.90 0.06
CA PHE A 521 -4.03 28.16 1.24
C PHE A 521 -2.99 27.08 0.95
N LEU A 522 -2.09 27.32 -0.02
CA LEU A 522 -1.06 26.38 -0.48
C LEU A 522 -0.06 26.00 0.62
N SER A 523 0.13 26.84 1.64
CA SER A 523 1.04 26.63 2.76
C SER A 523 0.60 27.37 4.03
N ASP A 524 0.79 26.75 5.20
CA ASP A 524 0.66 27.34 6.54
C ASP A 524 1.86 28.25 6.91
N LYS A 525 2.98 28.02 6.23
CA LYS A 525 4.20 28.83 6.30
C LYS A 525 4.22 29.83 5.16
N ARG A 526 4.77 31.02 5.43
CA ARG A 526 4.99 32.09 4.46
C ARG A 526 6.17 31.75 3.53
N VAL A 527 5.92 30.89 2.54
CA VAL A 527 6.88 30.46 1.51
C VAL A 527 6.62 31.17 0.19
N SER A 528 7.60 31.15 -0.72
CA SER A 528 7.37 31.50 -2.12
C SER A 528 6.83 30.28 -2.87
N THR A 529 5.99 30.48 -3.89
CA THR A 529 5.37 29.36 -4.64
C THR A 529 5.38 29.57 -6.15
N PHE A 530 5.47 28.48 -6.92
CA PHE A 530 5.23 28.46 -8.37
C PHE A 530 4.42 27.23 -8.78
N VAL A 531 3.79 27.29 -9.94
CA VAL A 531 3.00 26.19 -10.52
C VAL A 531 3.67 25.69 -11.79
N GLU A 532 3.80 24.37 -11.91
CA GLU A 532 4.24 23.67 -13.13
C GLU A 532 3.04 22.96 -13.77
N VAL A 533 2.97 22.97 -15.10
CA VAL A 533 1.91 22.29 -15.88
C VAL A 533 2.55 21.41 -16.94
N ASP A 534 2.69 20.13 -16.62
CA ASP A 534 3.16 19.11 -17.54
C ASP A 534 1.98 18.45 -18.29
N MET A 535 2.25 17.88 -19.47
CA MET A 535 1.39 16.90 -20.14
C MET A 535 2.17 15.59 -20.36
N TYR A 536 1.48 14.47 -20.17
CA TYR A 536 1.99 13.11 -20.38
C TYR A 536 1.01 12.36 -21.29
N GLY A 537 1.52 11.74 -22.35
CA GLY A 537 0.73 11.04 -23.36
C GLY A 537 1.67 10.31 -24.33
N LEU A 538 1.39 10.37 -25.63
CA LEU A 538 2.37 10.02 -26.66
C LEU A 538 3.66 10.86 -26.55
N PRO A 539 4.79 10.45 -27.15
CA PRO A 539 6.01 11.25 -27.16
C PRO A 539 5.79 12.65 -27.74
N ALA A 540 4.99 12.77 -28.82
CA ALA A 540 4.59 14.03 -29.43
C ALA A 540 3.76 14.94 -28.49
N ASP A 541 2.95 14.35 -27.61
CA ASP A 541 2.06 15.05 -26.68
C ASP A 541 2.74 15.37 -25.33
N THR A 542 3.87 14.73 -25.04
CA THR A 542 4.52 14.77 -23.73
C THR A 542 5.40 16.02 -23.57
N VAL A 543 4.82 17.07 -22.99
CA VAL A 543 5.50 18.34 -22.71
C VAL A 543 5.77 18.44 -21.21
N ARG A 544 7.06 18.44 -20.82
CA ARG A 544 7.49 18.39 -19.40
C ARG A 544 8.47 19.51 -19.06
N ARG A 545 8.35 20.09 -17.86
CA ARG A 545 9.22 21.17 -17.32
C ARG A 545 9.33 22.44 -18.20
N ARG A 546 8.48 22.57 -19.23
CA ARG A 546 8.44 23.71 -20.15
C ARG A 546 7.55 24.84 -19.63
N PHE A 547 6.41 24.50 -19.05
CA PHE A 547 5.42 25.45 -18.57
C PHE A 547 5.48 25.54 -17.05
N LYS A 548 5.95 26.69 -16.59
CA LYS A 548 6.13 27.02 -15.17
C LYS A 548 5.82 28.51 -14.99
N THR A 549 5.03 28.84 -13.96
CA THR A 549 4.75 30.24 -13.61
C THR A 549 5.99 30.93 -13.02
N LYS A 550 5.99 32.26 -13.03
CA LYS A 550 6.81 33.05 -12.10
C LYS A 550 6.54 32.61 -10.66
N THR A 551 7.58 32.68 -9.83
CA THR A 551 7.49 32.43 -8.40
C THR A 551 6.91 33.65 -7.70
N ILE A 552 5.80 33.48 -6.97
CA ILE A 552 5.22 34.54 -6.12
C ILE A 552 5.89 34.46 -4.74
N PRO A 553 6.62 35.51 -4.30
CA PRO A 553 7.39 35.47 -3.07
C PRO A 553 6.52 35.63 -1.82
N ASN A 554 6.84 34.87 -0.77
CA ASN A 554 6.33 35.08 0.59
C ASN A 554 4.79 35.18 0.72
N ASN A 555 4.03 34.40 -0.07
CA ASN A 555 2.58 34.30 0.01
C ASN A 555 2.12 32.85 -0.20
N GLY A 556 1.78 32.17 0.91
CA GLY A 556 1.15 30.85 0.91
C GLY A 556 -0.39 30.87 1.00
N ILE A 557 -1.00 32.05 1.18
CA ILE A 557 -2.44 32.19 1.48
C ILE A 557 -3.24 32.44 0.20
N ASN A 558 -2.83 33.41 -0.63
CA ASN A 558 -3.54 33.80 -1.85
C ASN A 558 -2.61 34.26 -3.00
N PRO A 559 -1.54 33.51 -3.37
CA PRO A 559 -0.69 33.93 -4.48
C PRO A 559 -1.49 34.05 -5.78
N VAL A 560 -1.36 35.19 -6.47
CA VAL A 560 -1.93 35.45 -7.79
C VAL A 560 -0.79 35.42 -8.80
N TYR A 561 -0.93 34.60 -9.84
CA TYR A 561 0.04 34.41 -10.91
C TYR A 561 -0.41 35.20 -12.16
N ASP A 562 -1.68 35.04 -12.57
CA ASP A 562 -2.38 35.77 -13.65
C ASP A 562 -1.61 35.92 -14.98
N GLU A 563 -0.81 34.92 -15.34
CA GLU A 563 0.09 34.96 -16.51
C GLU A 563 -0.59 34.58 -17.83
N GLU A 564 0.17 34.56 -18.94
CA GLU A 564 -0.32 34.06 -20.22
C GLU A 564 -0.66 32.55 -20.17
N PRO A 565 -1.66 32.08 -20.93
CA PRO A 565 -2.04 30.67 -20.93
C PRO A 565 -0.92 29.75 -21.45
N PHE A 566 -0.72 28.61 -20.79
CA PHE A 566 0.13 27.54 -21.30
C PHE A 566 -0.63 26.78 -22.39
N VAL A 567 -0.13 26.78 -23.63
CA VAL A 567 -0.83 26.22 -24.80
C VAL A 567 -0.18 24.92 -25.29
N PHE A 568 -0.91 23.83 -25.16
CA PHE A 568 -0.64 22.54 -25.81
C PHE A 568 -1.38 22.57 -27.16
N LYS A 569 -0.75 23.18 -28.17
CA LYS A 569 -1.42 23.51 -29.46
C LYS A 569 -2.01 22.29 -30.16
N LYS A 570 -1.29 21.17 -30.12
CA LYS A 570 -1.65 19.90 -30.74
C LYS A 570 -1.44 18.79 -29.71
N VAL A 571 -2.50 18.05 -29.42
CA VAL A 571 -2.52 16.80 -28.67
C VAL A 571 -3.02 15.75 -29.65
N VAL A 572 -2.09 14.97 -30.22
CA VAL A 572 -2.34 13.93 -31.23
C VAL A 572 -3.33 12.91 -30.70
N LEU A 573 -3.21 12.52 -29.42
CA LEU A 573 -4.07 11.52 -28.81
C LEU A 573 -4.63 11.96 -27.44
N PRO A 574 -5.78 12.67 -27.42
CA PRO A 574 -6.43 13.10 -26.18
C PRO A 574 -6.80 11.96 -25.22
N ASP A 575 -7.21 10.79 -25.73
CA ASP A 575 -7.66 9.65 -24.91
C ASP A 575 -6.58 9.06 -24.01
N LEU A 576 -5.30 9.20 -24.40
CA LEU A 576 -4.15 8.69 -23.66
C LEU A 576 -3.36 9.80 -22.95
N ALA A 577 -3.77 11.06 -23.15
CA ALA A 577 -3.10 12.23 -22.59
C ALA A 577 -3.70 12.66 -21.24
N CYS A 578 -2.82 13.01 -20.30
CA CYS A 578 -3.17 13.63 -19.03
C CYS A 578 -2.33 14.87 -18.73
N LEU A 579 -2.95 15.87 -18.14
CA LEU A 579 -2.29 17.01 -17.52
C LEU A 579 -1.85 16.65 -16.10
N ARG A 580 -0.66 17.12 -15.70
CA ARG A 580 -0.24 17.16 -14.30
C ARG A 580 0.06 18.59 -13.91
N ILE A 581 -0.79 19.15 -13.06
CA ILE A 581 -0.60 20.49 -12.46
C ILE A 581 0.01 20.30 -11.08
N ALA A 582 1.15 20.91 -10.82
CA ALA A 582 1.90 20.76 -9.56
C ALA A 582 2.30 22.10 -8.98
N VAL A 583 2.09 22.29 -7.67
CA VAL A 583 2.54 23.46 -6.93
C VAL A 583 3.78 23.09 -6.13
N ASN A 584 4.86 23.84 -6.31
CA ASN A 584 6.10 23.68 -5.54
C ASN A 584 6.43 24.98 -4.78
N ASP A 585 7.25 24.86 -3.74
CA ASP A 585 7.90 26.02 -3.13
C ASP A 585 9.21 26.42 -3.85
N ASP A 586 9.80 27.54 -3.44
CA ASP A 586 11.10 28.05 -3.92
C ASP A 586 12.26 27.04 -3.82
N ASN A 587 12.20 26.08 -2.90
CA ASN A 587 13.19 25.02 -2.74
C ASN A 587 12.93 23.81 -3.66
N GLY A 588 11.88 23.87 -4.49
CA GLY A 588 11.48 22.78 -5.39
C GLY A 588 10.77 21.62 -4.69
N ARG A 589 10.34 21.80 -3.44
CA ARG A 589 9.55 20.80 -2.70
C ARG A 589 8.08 20.91 -3.09
N LEU A 590 7.46 19.77 -3.37
CA LEU A 590 6.05 19.70 -3.73
C LEU A 590 5.17 20.14 -2.55
N LEU A 591 4.20 21.03 -2.82
CA LEU A 591 3.17 21.45 -1.87
C LEU A 591 1.82 20.76 -2.15
N GLY A 592 1.62 20.26 -3.36
CA GLY A 592 0.48 19.47 -3.80
C GLY A 592 0.37 19.43 -5.33
N HIS A 593 -0.31 18.43 -5.87
CA HIS A 593 -0.49 18.24 -7.32
C HIS A 593 -1.89 17.72 -7.68
N ARG A 594 -2.23 17.74 -8.98
CA ARG A 594 -3.40 17.05 -9.52
C ARG A 594 -3.09 16.49 -10.91
N VAL A 595 -3.49 15.24 -11.15
CA VAL A 595 -3.51 14.60 -12.46
C VAL A 595 -4.94 14.60 -13.01
N LEU A 596 -5.10 14.99 -14.27
CA LEU A 596 -6.39 15.16 -14.96
C LEU A 596 -6.29 14.58 -16.38
N PRO A 597 -7.14 13.64 -16.81
CA PRO A 597 -7.20 13.21 -18.21
C PRO A 597 -7.68 14.36 -19.10
N VAL A 598 -7.22 14.43 -20.35
CA VAL A 598 -7.67 15.45 -21.32
C VAL A 598 -9.11 15.17 -21.80
N VAL A 599 -9.52 13.90 -21.82
CA VAL A 599 -10.91 13.48 -22.01
C VAL A 599 -11.73 13.69 -20.73
N GLY A 600 -12.85 14.42 -20.84
CA GLY A 600 -13.74 14.74 -19.72
C GLY A 600 -13.32 15.95 -18.88
N LEU A 601 -12.17 16.57 -19.19
CA LEU A 601 -11.75 17.88 -18.67
C LEU A 601 -12.73 18.97 -19.12
N ARG A 602 -13.29 19.73 -18.17
CA ARG A 602 -14.27 20.80 -18.47
C ARG A 602 -13.58 22.18 -18.54
N PRO A 603 -13.79 22.98 -19.60
CA PRO A 603 -13.17 24.30 -19.75
C PRO A 603 -13.90 25.42 -18.99
N GLY A 604 -13.35 26.62 -19.06
CA GLY A 604 -13.77 27.81 -18.34
C GLY A 604 -13.04 27.94 -17.01
N TYR A 605 -13.63 28.70 -16.09
CA TYR A 605 -13.07 28.97 -14.78
C TYR A 605 -13.34 27.82 -13.82
N ARG A 606 -12.29 27.24 -13.24
CA ARG A 606 -12.37 26.07 -12.34
C ARG A 606 -11.47 26.23 -11.13
N HIS A 607 -11.94 25.70 -10.00
CA HIS A 607 -11.10 25.42 -8.84
C HIS A 607 -10.59 23.97 -8.92
N ILE A 608 -9.32 23.76 -8.61
CA ILE A 608 -8.63 22.47 -8.61
C ILE A 608 -8.11 22.21 -7.21
N CYS A 609 -8.78 21.34 -6.48
CA CYS A 609 -8.31 20.84 -5.19
C CYS A 609 -7.08 19.94 -5.42
N LEU A 610 -5.96 20.32 -4.81
CA LEU A 610 -4.68 19.62 -4.92
C LEU A 610 -4.65 18.37 -4.04
N ARG A 611 -3.63 17.54 -4.26
CA ARG A 611 -3.42 16.25 -3.60
C ARG A 611 -1.98 16.05 -3.18
N ASN A 612 -1.77 15.26 -2.13
CA ASN A 612 -0.45 14.80 -1.73
C ASN A 612 0.07 13.72 -2.71
N GLU A 613 1.29 13.27 -2.46
CA GLU A 613 2.03 12.30 -3.26
C GLU A 613 1.33 10.91 -3.31
N SER A 614 0.53 10.57 -2.29
CA SER A 614 -0.30 9.34 -2.25
C SER A 614 -1.71 9.52 -2.84
N GLY A 615 -1.97 10.63 -3.53
CA GLY A 615 -3.24 10.86 -4.23
C GLY A 615 -4.43 11.19 -3.33
N GLN A 616 -4.21 11.54 -2.06
CA GLN A 616 -5.25 11.97 -1.12
C GLN A 616 -5.54 13.48 -1.24
N PRO A 617 -6.81 13.93 -1.11
CA PRO A 617 -7.18 15.33 -1.27
C PRO A 617 -6.67 16.24 -0.14
N LEU A 618 -6.03 17.35 -0.50
CA LEU A 618 -5.55 18.38 0.42
C LEU A 618 -6.63 19.46 0.60
N LEU A 619 -7.58 19.20 1.51
CA LEU A 619 -8.85 19.92 1.73
C LEU A 619 -8.92 21.42 1.37
N MET A 620 -7.92 22.23 1.71
CA MET A 620 -7.91 23.67 1.42
C MET A 620 -7.06 24.08 0.20
N LYS A 621 -6.06 23.27 -0.14
CA LYS A 621 -5.02 23.65 -1.11
C LYS A 621 -5.61 23.63 -2.51
N THR A 622 -5.87 24.80 -3.05
CA THR A 622 -6.65 24.96 -4.27
C THR A 622 -5.91 25.83 -5.27
N LEU A 623 -6.01 25.52 -6.56
CA LEU A 623 -5.68 26.46 -7.63
C LEU A 623 -6.96 26.94 -8.31
N PHE A 624 -7.01 28.21 -8.66
CA PHE A 624 -8.03 28.78 -9.55
C PHE A 624 -7.41 29.01 -10.93
N VAL A 625 -8.03 28.39 -11.94
CA VAL A 625 -7.50 28.33 -13.31
C VAL A 625 -8.59 28.68 -14.32
N HIS A 626 -8.17 29.09 -15.50
CA HIS A 626 -9.01 29.08 -16.71
C HIS A 626 -8.46 28.03 -17.68
N ILE A 627 -9.33 27.14 -18.15
CA ILE A 627 -8.96 26.08 -19.11
C ILE A 627 -9.73 26.28 -20.41
N THR A 628 -9.07 26.07 -21.54
CA THR A 628 -9.72 25.99 -22.85
C THR A 628 -9.44 24.62 -23.45
N VAL A 629 -10.47 23.92 -23.89
CA VAL A 629 -10.35 22.70 -24.70
C VAL A 629 -11.08 22.93 -26.02
N LYS A 630 -10.49 22.47 -27.12
CA LYS A 630 -11.06 22.50 -28.47
C LYS A 630 -10.56 21.28 -29.24
N ASP A 631 -11.20 20.94 -30.34
CA ASP A 631 -10.62 20.05 -31.33
C ASP A 631 -9.54 20.79 -32.13
N TYR A 632 -8.51 20.07 -32.58
CA TYR A 632 -7.37 20.64 -33.29
C TYR A 632 -7.68 20.80 -34.78
N VAL A 633 -7.82 22.05 -35.22
CA VAL A 633 -7.87 22.42 -36.64
C VAL A 633 -6.46 22.84 -37.09
N PRO A 634 -5.91 22.25 -38.17
CA PRO A 634 -4.65 22.71 -38.76
C PRO A 634 -4.76 24.16 -39.26
N ASP A 635 -3.69 24.94 -39.09
CA ASP A 635 -3.71 26.40 -39.34
C ASP A 635 -4.18 26.80 -40.75
N GLY A 636 -3.89 25.99 -41.76
CA GLY A 636 -4.31 26.21 -43.15
C GLY A 636 -5.73 25.71 -43.51
N LEU A 637 -6.51 25.24 -42.53
CA LEU A 637 -7.86 24.70 -42.73
C LEU A 637 -8.94 25.40 -41.86
N SER A 638 -8.62 26.49 -41.16
CA SER A 638 -9.58 27.20 -40.30
C SER A 638 -10.83 27.64 -41.07
N ASP A 639 -10.65 28.34 -42.19
CA ASP A 639 -11.76 28.85 -43.00
C ASP A 639 -12.71 27.74 -43.49
N LEU A 640 -12.17 26.54 -43.76
CA LEU A 640 -12.95 25.36 -44.15
C LEU A 640 -13.69 24.76 -42.94
N ALA A 641 -13.07 24.72 -41.77
CA ALA A 641 -13.72 24.24 -40.54
C ALA A 641 -14.85 25.18 -40.10
N ASP A 642 -14.65 26.49 -40.17
CA ASP A 642 -15.67 27.50 -39.88
C ASP A 642 -16.83 27.45 -40.90
N ALA A 643 -16.53 27.23 -42.19
CA ALA A 643 -17.54 27.01 -43.22
C ALA A 643 -18.35 25.72 -43.03
N LEU A 644 -17.72 24.64 -42.55
CA LEU A 644 -18.41 23.38 -42.22
C LEU A 644 -19.24 23.50 -40.93
N ALA A 645 -18.80 24.30 -39.96
CA ALA A 645 -19.53 24.56 -38.71
C ALA A 645 -20.76 25.45 -38.93
N ASN A 646 -20.74 26.36 -39.90
CA ASN A 646 -21.90 27.20 -40.25
C ASN A 646 -22.00 27.47 -41.77
N PRO A 647 -22.48 26.49 -42.57
CA PRO A 647 -22.54 26.62 -44.03
C PRO A 647 -23.51 27.71 -44.50
N ILE A 648 -24.57 27.99 -43.73
CA ILE A 648 -25.56 29.04 -44.05
C ILE A 648 -24.92 30.43 -43.94
N ALA A 649 -24.13 30.68 -42.90
CA ALA A 649 -23.40 31.94 -42.77
C ALA A 649 -22.34 32.10 -43.88
N TYR A 650 -21.62 31.03 -44.21
CA TYR A 650 -20.63 31.03 -45.30
C TYR A 650 -21.29 31.35 -46.65
N GLN A 651 -22.39 30.67 -46.99
CA GLN A 651 -23.16 30.93 -48.22
C GLN A 651 -23.66 32.38 -48.27
N SER A 652 -24.25 32.91 -47.18
CA SER A 652 -24.73 34.30 -47.13
C SER A 652 -23.60 35.34 -47.28
N ILE A 653 -22.37 35.02 -46.89
CA ILE A 653 -21.19 35.88 -47.12
C ILE A 653 -20.79 35.85 -48.60
N GLN A 654 -20.73 34.64 -49.20
CA GLN A 654 -20.42 34.51 -50.64
C GLN A 654 -21.48 35.18 -51.53
N GLU A 655 -22.76 35.04 -51.20
CA GLU A 655 -23.87 35.74 -51.88
C GLU A 655 -23.73 37.26 -51.81
N LYS A 656 -23.37 37.81 -50.64
CA LYS A 656 -23.12 39.25 -50.47
C LYS A 656 -21.90 39.73 -51.25
N HIS A 657 -20.82 38.95 -51.26
CA HIS A 657 -19.65 39.28 -52.08
C HIS A 657 -19.99 39.23 -53.57
N ALA A 658 -20.78 38.25 -54.03
CA ALA A 658 -21.25 38.19 -55.42
C ALA A 658 -22.14 39.37 -55.79
N GLN A 659 -23.09 39.76 -54.93
CA GLN A 659 -23.95 40.94 -55.12
C GLN A 659 -23.15 42.26 -55.15
N GLN A 660 -22.13 42.38 -54.27
CA GLN A 660 -21.22 43.53 -54.27
C GLN A 660 -20.30 43.56 -55.50
N LEU A 661 -19.95 42.40 -56.06
CA LEU A 661 -19.16 42.29 -57.29
C LEU A 661 -19.99 42.60 -58.53
N MET A 662 -21.26 42.16 -58.58
CA MET A 662 -22.21 42.54 -59.63
C MET A 662 -22.34 44.06 -59.73
N ALA A 663 -22.57 44.73 -58.59
CA ALA A 663 -22.60 46.19 -58.47
C ALA A 663 -21.26 46.92 -58.76
N LEU A 664 -20.20 46.19 -59.14
CA LEU A 664 -18.91 46.71 -59.64
C LEU A 664 -18.61 46.28 -61.09
N THR A 665 -19.50 45.49 -61.71
CA THR A 665 -19.38 45.00 -63.10
C THR A 665 -20.52 45.49 -64.00
N ASP A 666 -21.67 45.89 -63.43
CA ASP A 666 -22.85 46.39 -64.15
C ASP A 666 -22.64 47.73 -64.90
N ASP A 667 -21.47 48.38 -64.75
CA ASP A 667 -21.05 49.59 -65.49
C ASP A 667 -20.14 49.29 -66.70
N VAL A 668 -19.97 48.02 -67.12
CA VAL A 668 -19.10 47.62 -68.25
C VAL A 668 -19.77 46.66 -69.23
N ASP A 669 -20.90 47.06 -69.78
CA ASP A 669 -21.22 46.89 -71.21
C ASP A 669 -22.18 48.01 -71.64
N GLU A 670 -21.93 48.62 -72.80
CA GLU A 670 -22.65 49.81 -73.26
C GLU A 670 -24.03 49.48 -73.89
N GLU A 671 -24.78 50.57 -74.11
CA GLU A 671 -25.99 50.80 -74.92
C GLU A 671 -26.22 49.79 -76.09
N GLU A 672 -27.46 49.49 -76.53
CA GLU A 672 -28.60 50.41 -76.67
C GLU A 672 -29.97 49.69 -76.83
N ASP A 673 -31.04 50.49 -76.78
CA ASP A 673 -32.27 50.40 -77.60
C ASP A 673 -33.61 49.79 -77.09
N LYS A 674 -34.51 50.71 -76.67
CA LYS A 674 -35.98 50.81 -76.95
C LYS A 674 -36.94 49.68 -76.45
N THR A 675 -38.15 49.91 -75.93
CA THR A 675 -38.97 51.13 -75.66
C THR A 675 -40.19 50.82 -74.75
N VAL A 676 -40.54 51.76 -73.85
CA VAL A 676 -41.91 52.17 -73.37
C VAL A 676 -42.92 51.12 -72.84
N GLY A 677 -43.49 51.33 -71.63
CA GLY A 677 -44.51 50.43 -71.03
C GLY A 677 -45.41 50.92 -69.86
N GLU A 678 -45.47 52.23 -69.56
CA GLU A 678 -46.44 52.90 -68.64
C GLU A 678 -46.50 52.57 -67.12
N ASN A 679 -47.28 53.41 -66.40
CA ASN A 679 -47.41 53.63 -64.95
C ASN A 679 -48.65 52.87 -64.35
N PRO A 680 -49.00 52.87 -63.03
CA PRO A 680 -48.79 53.94 -62.04
C PRO A 680 -48.43 53.56 -60.56
N GLN A 681 -48.14 54.62 -59.79
CA GLN A 681 -48.13 54.74 -58.31
C GLN A 681 -49.57 54.63 -57.70
N PRO A 682 -49.85 54.82 -56.38
CA PRO A 682 -49.02 55.20 -55.20
C PRO A 682 -49.24 54.27 -53.95
N ALA A 683 -48.80 54.51 -52.69
CA ALA A 683 -48.46 55.75 -51.99
C ALA A 683 -47.65 55.59 -50.65
N LYS A 684 -46.81 56.60 -50.33
CA LYS A 684 -46.51 57.23 -49.00
C LYS A 684 -46.02 56.35 -47.81
N ALA A 685 -45.26 56.82 -46.81
CA ALA A 685 -44.35 57.98 -46.53
C ALA A 685 -43.63 57.65 -45.17
N SER A 686 -42.63 58.34 -44.59
CA SER A 686 -42.08 59.72 -44.70
C SER A 686 -40.60 59.80 -44.20
N LYS A 687 -39.90 60.93 -44.42
CA LYS A 687 -38.46 61.19 -44.11
C LYS A 687 -38.18 61.95 -42.80
N SER A 688 -36.94 61.84 -42.30
CA SER A 688 -36.02 62.93 -41.85
C SER A 688 -34.61 62.33 -41.58
N GLU A 689 -33.44 62.75 -42.12
CA GLU A 689 -32.77 64.09 -42.21
C GLU A 689 -32.41 64.65 -40.82
N GLU A 690 -31.18 65.05 -40.43
CA GLU A 690 -29.82 65.27 -41.03
C GLU A 690 -28.72 65.00 -39.93
N LYS A 691 -27.37 65.10 -40.02
CA LYS A 691 -26.27 65.46 -40.99
C LYS A 691 -24.96 64.74 -40.50
N ALA A 692 -23.91 64.44 -41.29
CA ALA A 692 -22.72 65.23 -41.69
C ALA A 692 -21.96 65.95 -40.54
N THR A 693 -20.61 65.97 -40.39
CA THR A 693 -19.42 65.56 -41.20
C THR A 693 -18.31 65.00 -40.23
N THR A 694 -17.05 64.61 -40.53
CA THR A 694 -16.07 64.74 -41.66
C THR A 694 -15.14 63.49 -41.75
N GLU A 695 -14.44 63.32 -42.87
CA GLU A 695 -13.24 62.46 -43.07
C GLU A 695 -11.94 63.34 -43.16
N PRO A 696 -10.75 62.90 -43.65
CA PRO A 696 -10.18 61.56 -43.95
C PRO A 696 -8.83 61.36 -43.19
N GLN A 697 -7.80 60.56 -43.54
CA GLN A 697 -7.42 59.78 -44.73
C GLN A 697 -6.25 58.82 -44.38
N GLN A 698 -6.16 57.63 -44.98
CA GLN A 698 -4.86 57.07 -45.43
C GLN A 698 -5.01 55.84 -46.34
N THR A 699 -4.34 55.89 -47.49
CA THR A 699 -4.21 54.80 -48.47
C THR A 699 -2.76 54.33 -48.57
N ALA A 700 -2.55 53.06 -48.90
CA ALA A 700 -1.29 52.51 -49.43
C ALA A 700 -1.30 52.65 -50.99
N PRO A 701 -0.49 51.95 -51.83
CA PRO A 701 0.66 51.04 -51.58
C PRO A 701 1.83 51.14 -52.62
N GLN A 702 2.80 50.19 -52.58
CA GLN A 702 3.68 49.71 -53.70
C GLN A 702 4.73 50.70 -54.32
N ARG A 703 5.79 50.33 -55.09
CA ARG A 703 6.68 49.13 -55.26
C ARG A 703 7.94 49.50 -56.12
N HIS A 704 8.95 48.60 -56.19
CA HIS A 704 10.17 48.61 -57.08
C HIS A 704 11.21 49.74 -56.81
N ALA A 705 12.53 49.65 -57.08
CA ALA A 705 13.57 48.60 -57.32
C ALA A 705 14.99 49.29 -57.20
N THR A 706 16.22 48.84 -57.58
CA THR A 706 16.75 47.73 -58.42
C THR A 706 18.28 47.49 -58.17
N MET A 707 18.73 46.22 -58.10
CA MET A 707 20.05 45.59 -58.45
C MET A 707 21.48 46.17 -58.15
N ASN A 708 22.41 45.20 -57.97
CA ASN A 708 23.88 45.14 -58.30
C ASN A 708 24.99 45.54 -57.29
N GLY A 709 26.03 44.69 -57.19
CA GLY A 709 27.33 44.89 -56.50
C GLY A 709 27.97 43.57 -55.99
N THR A 710 29.29 43.32 -56.17
CA THR A 710 29.88 41.96 -56.01
C THR A 710 31.32 41.91 -55.40
N VAL A 711 31.62 40.85 -54.61
CA VAL A 711 32.95 40.31 -54.14
C VAL A 711 33.89 41.24 -53.31
N PRO A 712 34.98 40.76 -52.61
CA PRO A 712 35.53 39.39 -52.40
C PRO A 712 35.90 38.97 -50.92
N LYS A 713 36.64 37.85 -50.81
CA LYS A 713 37.38 37.17 -49.70
C LYS A 713 38.28 38.12 -48.82
N GLN A 714 38.93 37.73 -47.70
CA GLN A 714 39.70 36.48 -47.40
C GLN A 714 40.07 36.28 -45.89
N THR A 715 40.90 35.27 -45.58
CA THR A 715 41.26 34.70 -44.25
C THR A 715 42.68 35.01 -43.75
N SER A 716 42.89 35.18 -42.42
CA SER A 716 44.14 34.84 -41.68
C SER A 716 43.91 34.89 -40.14
N VAL A 717 44.31 33.88 -39.36
CA VAL A 717 45.57 33.72 -38.55
C VAL A 717 45.79 34.79 -37.47
N GLY A 718 46.04 34.37 -36.21
CA GLY A 718 46.32 35.25 -35.07
C GLY A 718 47.82 35.39 -34.73
N PRO A 719 48.16 36.13 -33.66
CA PRO A 719 49.13 35.58 -32.69
C PRO A 719 48.82 35.91 -31.21
N SER A 720 49.71 35.43 -30.32
CA SER A 720 49.66 35.45 -28.85
C SER A 720 49.94 36.79 -28.16
N SER A 721 49.58 36.90 -26.87
CA SER A 721 50.01 37.96 -25.93
C SER A 721 50.23 37.37 -24.50
N PRO A 722 50.95 38.05 -23.58
CA PRO A 722 51.89 37.35 -22.68
C PRO A 722 51.62 37.46 -21.16
N GLY A 723 52.52 36.87 -20.38
CA GLY A 723 52.86 37.19 -18.97
C GLY A 723 54.32 36.79 -18.71
N PRO A 724 54.80 36.62 -17.45
CA PRO A 724 54.30 37.04 -16.14
C PRO A 724 55.35 37.86 -15.34
N LEU A 725 55.08 38.34 -14.10
CA LEU A 725 56.15 38.71 -13.14
C LEU A 725 55.74 38.81 -11.64
N LYS A 726 56.27 37.86 -10.86
CA LYS A 726 56.72 37.81 -9.42
C LYS A 726 56.18 38.72 -8.28
N ALA A 727 56.29 38.12 -7.07
CA ALA A 727 56.37 38.71 -5.71
C ALA A 727 55.04 39.12 -5.03
N GLN A 728 54.82 38.96 -3.71
CA GLN A 728 55.58 38.26 -2.65
C GLN A 728 54.66 37.94 -1.44
N ASP A 729 54.98 36.88 -0.66
CA ASP A 729 54.64 36.67 0.77
C ASP A 729 53.15 36.71 1.25
N THR A 730 52.70 36.06 2.34
CA THR A 730 53.38 35.30 3.41
C THR A 730 52.49 34.15 3.94
N LEU A 731 53.09 33.17 4.65
CA LEU A 731 52.63 32.42 5.85
C LEU A 731 51.11 32.35 6.20
N LYS A 732 50.52 31.22 6.63
CA LYS A 732 51.08 30.11 7.46
C LYS A 732 50.25 28.83 7.31
N LYS A 733 50.92 27.66 7.32
CA LYS A 733 50.34 26.36 7.74
C LYS A 733 51.04 25.91 9.03
N PRO A 734 50.35 25.25 9.98
CA PRO A 734 51.01 24.33 10.89
C PRO A 734 51.23 22.99 10.19
N ASN A 735 52.47 22.50 10.16
CA ASN A 735 52.73 21.07 10.03
C ASN A 735 52.53 20.42 11.39
N GLN A 736 51.92 19.24 11.44
CA GLN A 736 52.34 18.21 12.39
C GLN A 736 52.65 16.92 11.64
N THR A 737 53.63 16.20 12.17
CA THR A 737 54.30 15.06 11.54
C THR A 737 53.42 13.82 11.52
N VAL A 738 53.64 12.98 10.51
CA VAL A 738 53.18 11.58 10.52
C VAL A 738 53.94 10.83 11.60
N THR A 739 53.23 10.38 12.64
CA THR A 739 53.66 9.26 13.48
C THR A 739 52.71 8.10 13.23
N SER A 740 53.24 6.98 12.75
CA SER A 740 52.46 5.76 12.56
C SER A 740 51.95 5.27 13.92
N ILE A 741 50.63 5.21 14.09
CA ILE A 741 49.99 4.48 15.17
C ILE A 741 49.22 3.34 14.50
N GLU A 742 49.70 2.12 14.67
CA GLU A 742 48.91 0.92 14.40
C GLU A 742 47.94 0.73 15.57
N GLU A 743 46.80 1.42 15.53
CA GLU A 743 45.68 1.09 16.41
C GLU A 743 45.12 -0.29 15.99
N PRO A 744 44.98 -1.26 16.90
CA PRO A 744 44.32 -2.52 16.58
C PRO A 744 42.89 -2.25 16.15
N GLN A 745 42.49 -2.75 14.98
CA GLN A 745 41.08 -2.82 14.61
C GLN A 745 40.38 -3.87 15.47
N GLU A 746 39.96 -3.48 16.68
CA GLU A 746 38.96 -4.24 17.41
C GLU A 746 37.69 -4.33 16.54
N LYS A 747 37.36 -5.55 16.13
CA LYS A 747 36.05 -5.82 15.51
C LYS A 747 34.99 -5.45 16.54
N PRO A 748 33.93 -4.69 16.18
CA PRO A 748 32.82 -4.47 17.10
C PRO A 748 32.25 -5.83 17.48
N GLN A 749 32.32 -6.16 18.78
CA GLN A 749 31.76 -7.41 19.30
C GLN A 749 30.27 -7.45 19.01
N SER A 750 29.76 -8.63 18.67
CA SER A 750 28.34 -8.79 18.34
C SER A 750 27.47 -8.54 19.58
N LEU A 751 26.30 -7.93 19.41
CA LEU A 751 25.32 -7.79 20.50
C LEU A 751 24.87 -9.17 21.00
N LEU A 752 24.79 -10.16 20.11
CA LEU A 752 24.55 -11.56 20.46
C LEU A 752 25.79 -12.29 21.05
N GLU A 753 26.97 -11.66 21.04
CA GLU A 753 28.18 -12.12 21.76
C GLU A 753 28.33 -11.44 23.15
N SER A 754 27.46 -10.47 23.50
CA SER A 754 27.51 -9.73 24.77
C SER A 754 26.97 -10.49 25.99
N GLU A 755 27.19 -9.96 27.19
CA GLU A 755 26.62 -10.50 28.43
C GLU A 755 25.09 -10.44 28.46
N GLU A 756 24.45 -9.44 27.83
CA GLU A 756 22.99 -9.35 27.71
C GLU A 756 22.40 -10.52 26.88
N ALA A 757 23.22 -11.16 26.05
CA ALA A 757 22.87 -12.36 25.28
C ALA A 757 23.31 -13.68 25.96
N ASN A 758 23.83 -13.64 27.18
CA ASN A 758 24.19 -14.81 28.00
C ASN A 758 23.15 -15.09 29.10
N MET A 759 21.85 -14.89 28.79
CA MET A 759 20.77 -15.18 29.74
C MET A 759 20.69 -16.67 30.08
N ALA A 760 20.65 -16.97 31.37
CA ALA A 760 20.27 -18.29 31.90
C ALA A 760 18.74 -18.37 32.08
N ALA A 761 18.19 -19.59 32.06
CA ALA A 761 16.79 -19.80 32.40
C ALA A 761 16.50 -19.50 33.89
N GLU A 762 15.41 -18.77 34.16
CA GLU A 762 14.92 -18.49 35.52
C GLU A 762 14.55 -19.80 36.24
N SER A 763 14.90 -19.93 37.52
CA SER A 763 14.72 -21.14 38.32
C SER A 763 13.30 -21.29 38.89
N LEU A 764 12.96 -22.53 39.30
CA LEU A 764 11.65 -22.79 39.94
C LEU A 764 11.47 -22.04 41.26
N ASP A 765 12.55 -21.71 41.98
CA ASP A 765 12.49 -20.97 43.24
C ASP A 765 12.24 -19.46 43.03
N GLU A 766 12.89 -18.85 42.04
CA GLU A 766 12.57 -17.48 41.60
C GLU A 766 11.11 -17.38 41.13
N MET A 767 10.63 -18.37 40.37
CA MET A 767 9.22 -18.45 39.94
C MET A 767 8.23 -18.66 41.11
N ARG A 768 8.65 -19.25 42.24
CA ARG A 768 7.81 -19.41 43.45
C ARG A 768 7.61 -18.09 44.19
N GLU A 769 8.56 -17.16 44.14
CA GLU A 769 8.40 -15.80 44.68
C GLU A 769 7.44 -14.93 43.86
N HIS A 770 7.15 -15.31 42.61
CA HIS A 770 6.28 -14.52 41.75
C HIS A 770 4.86 -14.36 42.32
N LYS A 771 4.35 -13.13 42.23
CA LYS A 771 3.08 -12.63 42.82
C LYS A 771 1.85 -13.50 42.57
N LEU A 772 1.82 -14.30 41.50
CA LEU A 772 0.73 -15.24 41.23
C LEU A 772 0.78 -16.48 42.14
N VAL A 773 1.96 -17.03 42.40
CA VAL A 773 2.16 -18.22 43.24
C VAL A 773 1.96 -17.87 44.71
N VAL A 774 2.63 -16.80 45.19
CA VAL A 774 2.47 -16.26 46.57
C VAL A 774 1.00 -15.98 46.92
N LYS A 775 0.18 -15.55 45.96
CA LYS A 775 -1.27 -15.33 46.15
C LYS A 775 -2.07 -16.62 46.38
N VAL A 776 -1.59 -17.77 45.90
CA VAL A 776 -2.19 -19.09 46.18
C VAL A 776 -1.69 -19.61 47.53
N THR A 777 -0.38 -19.55 47.79
CA THR A 777 0.22 -19.95 49.08
C THR A 777 -0.44 -19.23 50.25
N SER A 778 -0.63 -17.91 50.14
CA SER A 778 -1.27 -17.10 51.20
C SER A 778 -2.79 -17.32 51.34
N LYS A 779 -3.43 -18.15 50.50
CA LYS A 779 -4.79 -18.67 50.76
C LYS A 779 -4.75 -19.99 51.53
N LEU A 780 -3.87 -20.90 51.15
CA LEU A 780 -3.64 -22.18 51.83
C LEU A 780 -3.30 -21.95 53.31
N GLU A 781 -2.33 -21.07 53.59
CA GLU A 781 -1.97 -20.64 54.96
C GLU A 781 -3.18 -20.21 55.80
N LYS A 782 -4.11 -19.45 55.21
CA LYS A 782 -5.28 -18.89 55.91
C LYS A 782 -6.35 -19.94 56.17
N GLU A 783 -6.57 -20.89 55.26
CA GLU A 783 -7.48 -22.03 55.51
C GLU A 783 -6.90 -22.97 56.59
N LEU A 784 -5.60 -23.27 56.56
CA LEU A 784 -4.93 -24.06 57.61
C LEU A 784 -4.98 -23.37 58.98
N GLN A 785 -4.69 -22.06 59.05
CA GLN A 785 -4.78 -21.30 60.30
C GLN A 785 -6.22 -21.27 60.86
N ALA A 786 -7.23 -21.18 59.98
CA ALA A 786 -8.63 -21.26 60.39
C ALA A 786 -9.01 -22.65 60.91
N LEU A 787 -8.52 -23.72 60.29
CA LEU A 787 -8.75 -25.10 60.75
C LEU A 787 -8.10 -25.36 62.12
N LYS A 788 -6.83 -24.98 62.33
CA LYS A 788 -6.15 -25.10 63.64
C LYS A 788 -6.94 -24.42 64.76
N LYS A 789 -7.44 -23.20 64.51
CA LYS A 789 -8.27 -22.43 65.44
C LYS A 789 -9.68 -23.01 65.65
N LYS A 790 -10.25 -23.71 64.67
CA LYS A 790 -11.48 -24.50 64.84
C LYS A 790 -11.23 -25.69 65.77
N GLN A 791 -10.10 -26.40 65.58
CA GLN A 791 -9.80 -27.62 66.34
C GLN A 791 -9.39 -27.38 67.78
N GLU A 792 -8.70 -26.27 68.05
CA GLU A 792 -8.44 -25.77 69.41
C GLU A 792 -9.75 -25.64 70.21
N ARG A 793 -10.74 -24.93 69.66
CA ARG A 793 -12.08 -24.74 70.27
C ARG A 793 -12.89 -26.01 70.49
N ILE A 794 -12.67 -27.04 69.68
CA ILE A 794 -13.35 -28.34 69.86
C ILE A 794 -12.69 -29.10 71.03
N ARG A 795 -11.36 -29.09 71.11
CA ARG A 795 -10.61 -29.70 72.22
C ARG A 795 -10.88 -29.01 73.56
N GLU A 796 -11.02 -27.68 73.57
CA GLU A 796 -11.47 -26.92 74.75
C GLU A 796 -12.82 -27.43 75.26
N ARG A 797 -13.83 -27.54 74.38
CA ARG A 797 -15.19 -27.99 74.74
C ARG A 797 -15.25 -29.43 75.23
N GLU A 798 -14.56 -30.37 74.59
CA GLU A 798 -14.54 -31.75 75.09
C GLU A 798 -13.87 -31.85 76.46
N MET A 799 -12.86 -31.02 76.73
CA MET A 799 -12.22 -30.95 78.04
C MET A 799 -13.12 -30.32 79.11
N GLU A 800 -13.91 -29.29 78.79
CA GLU A 800 -14.98 -28.78 79.66
C GLU A 800 -16.05 -29.86 79.93
N ILE A 801 -16.44 -30.63 78.90
CA ILE A 801 -17.41 -31.73 79.01
C ILE A 801 -16.87 -32.87 79.89
N LEU A 802 -15.58 -33.21 79.79
CA LEU A 802 -14.93 -34.16 80.71
C LEU A 802 -15.02 -33.65 82.15
N LEU A 803 -14.54 -32.43 82.41
CA LEU A 803 -14.52 -31.85 83.76
C LEU A 803 -15.92 -31.76 84.37
N ALA A 804 -16.94 -31.42 83.58
CA ALA A 804 -18.34 -31.42 84.01
C ALA A 804 -18.87 -32.83 84.32
N LYS A 805 -18.46 -33.85 83.55
CA LYS A 805 -18.81 -35.27 83.80
C LYS A 805 -18.11 -35.81 85.04
N GLU A 806 -16.81 -35.56 85.22
CA GLU A 806 -16.06 -35.96 86.43
C GLU A 806 -16.66 -35.33 87.69
N ALA A 807 -16.90 -34.01 87.67
CA ALA A 807 -17.52 -33.29 88.78
C ALA A 807 -18.93 -33.82 89.09
N LYS A 808 -19.69 -34.28 88.08
CA LYS A 808 -21.01 -34.90 88.29
C LYS A 808 -20.92 -36.32 88.86
N LEU A 809 -19.89 -37.09 88.51
CA LEU A 809 -19.65 -38.44 89.04
C LEU A 809 -19.29 -38.42 90.55
N LEU A 810 -18.60 -37.36 90.98
CA LEU A 810 -18.14 -37.16 92.36
C LEU A 810 -19.21 -36.51 93.28
N ARG A 811 -20.32 -36.00 92.73
CA ARG A 811 -21.36 -35.23 93.46
C ARG A 811 -22.24 -36.02 94.44
N HIS A 812 -22.07 -37.34 94.58
CA HIS A 812 -22.70 -38.12 95.65
C HIS A 812 -21.84 -38.27 96.91
N LEU A 813 -20.74 -37.51 97.01
CA LEU A 813 -19.98 -37.30 98.24
C LEU A 813 -20.30 -35.91 98.85
N GLU A 814 -21.49 -35.77 99.42
CA GLU A 814 -21.79 -34.72 100.41
C GLU A 814 -22.24 -35.35 101.73
N PRO A 815 -21.68 -34.87 102.85
CA PRO A 815 -22.47 -34.57 104.04
C PRO A 815 -22.58 -33.05 104.27
N LEU A 816 -23.74 -32.61 104.75
CA LEU A 816 -24.06 -31.22 105.03
C LEU A 816 -23.11 -30.58 106.07
N ASN A 817 -22.63 -29.37 105.77
CA ASN A 817 -22.52 -28.15 106.61
C ASN A 817 -21.29 -27.32 106.17
N SER A 818 -21.36 -26.00 105.96
CA SER A 818 -22.00 -25.00 106.82
C SER A 818 -22.22 -23.64 106.10
N ARG A 819 -22.84 -22.68 106.79
CA ARG A 819 -23.05 -21.30 106.31
C ARG A 819 -21.75 -20.48 106.35
N THR A 820 -21.44 -19.69 105.32
CA THR A 820 -21.09 -18.24 105.46
C THR A 820 -20.99 -17.51 104.11
N HIS A 821 -20.95 -16.18 104.15
CA HIS A 821 -20.94 -15.28 102.97
C HIS A 821 -19.56 -15.10 102.31
N ASN A 822 -19.60 -14.75 101.02
CA ASN A 822 -18.72 -13.81 100.31
C ASN A 822 -17.25 -13.66 100.79
N ARG A 823 -16.29 -14.03 99.91
CA ARG A 823 -15.54 -13.01 99.14
C ARG A 823 -14.68 -13.59 98.01
N CYS A 824 -14.45 -12.73 97.02
CA CYS A 824 -13.51 -12.87 95.90
C CYS A 824 -12.09 -13.26 96.35
N TRP A 825 -11.36 -14.02 95.52
CA TRP A 825 -9.90 -14.07 95.60
C TRP A 825 -9.21 -14.10 94.23
N ASN A 826 -7.96 -13.60 94.22
CA ASN A 826 -7.24 -13.20 93.01
C ASN A 826 -6.27 -14.27 92.48
N PRO A 827 -6.06 -14.38 91.15
CA PRO A 827 -5.16 -15.34 90.55
C PRO A 827 -3.69 -14.89 90.64
N ARG A 828 -3.10 -14.86 91.85
CA ARG A 828 -1.64 -14.68 92.05
C ARG A 828 -1.16 -15.11 93.44
N ARG A 829 -1.00 -16.42 93.65
CA ARG A 829 -0.16 -17.01 94.71
C ARG A 829 0.22 -18.47 94.38
N GLN A 830 1.50 -18.69 94.05
CA GLN A 830 2.22 -19.87 94.53
C GLN A 830 2.31 -19.75 96.08
N PRO A 831 2.40 -20.84 96.90
CA PRO A 831 3.48 -21.83 96.74
C PRO A 831 3.26 -23.25 97.35
N LYS A 832 4.39 -23.99 97.40
CA LYS A 832 4.76 -25.10 98.32
C LYS A 832 4.25 -26.52 98.03
N ARG A 833 5.16 -27.46 98.33
CA ARG A 833 4.90 -28.90 98.47
C ARG A 833 4.12 -29.18 99.76
N VAL A 834 3.04 -29.93 99.63
CA VAL A 834 2.57 -30.99 100.53
C VAL A 834 2.24 -32.12 99.53
N GLY A 835 2.71 -33.36 99.69
CA GLY A 835 2.55 -34.20 100.88
C GLY A 835 1.26 -35.00 100.70
N GLU A 836 1.21 -36.24 101.16
CA GLU A 836 0.04 -37.10 100.95
C GLU A 836 -1.22 -36.46 101.54
N VAL A 837 -2.24 -36.28 100.70
CA VAL A 837 -3.60 -35.99 101.10
C VAL A 837 -4.45 -37.05 100.42
N ASP A 838 -5.13 -37.86 101.23
CA ASP A 838 -5.83 -39.04 100.77
C ASP A 838 -6.73 -38.76 99.57
N THR A 839 -6.64 -39.61 98.55
CA THR A 839 -7.71 -39.69 97.56
C THR A 839 -9.02 -39.90 98.33
N PRO A 840 -10.10 -39.15 98.04
CA PRO A 840 -11.41 -39.49 98.57
C PRO A 840 -11.67 -40.98 98.35
N ILE A 841 -12.38 -41.63 99.27
CA ILE A 841 -12.72 -43.06 99.17
C ILE A 841 -13.87 -43.21 98.15
N VAL A 842 -13.54 -42.84 96.91
CA VAL A 842 -14.24 -43.17 95.68
C VAL A 842 -14.36 -44.69 95.66
N SER A 843 -15.60 -45.18 95.70
CA SER A 843 -15.87 -46.62 95.70
C SER A 843 -15.22 -47.30 94.48
N PRO A 844 -14.88 -48.60 94.54
CA PRO A 844 -14.25 -49.31 93.42
C PRO A 844 -15.03 -49.15 92.10
N ASP A 845 -16.36 -49.18 92.19
CA ASP A 845 -17.30 -48.95 91.09
C ASP A 845 -17.22 -47.51 90.51
N GLN A 846 -17.07 -46.48 91.34
CA GLN A 846 -16.83 -45.11 90.88
C GLN A 846 -15.41 -44.90 90.33
N ARG A 847 -14.38 -45.61 90.83
CA ARG A 847 -13.03 -45.55 90.26
C ARG A 847 -13.01 -46.12 88.85
N ALA A 848 -13.60 -47.31 88.65
CA ALA A 848 -13.76 -47.93 87.34
C ALA A 848 -14.48 -46.99 86.35
N LYS A 849 -15.59 -46.36 86.77
CA LYS A 849 -16.34 -45.40 85.95
C LYS A 849 -15.58 -44.11 85.64
N LEU A 850 -14.67 -43.67 86.51
CA LEU A 850 -13.80 -42.52 86.25
C LEU A 850 -12.66 -42.87 85.27
N GLU A 851 -12.06 -44.06 85.41
CA GLU A 851 -11.06 -44.57 84.47
C GLU A 851 -11.67 -44.84 83.08
N GLU A 852 -12.88 -45.41 83.02
CA GLU A 852 -13.66 -45.58 81.79
C GLU A 852 -13.99 -44.24 81.13
N LEU A 853 -14.46 -43.25 81.90
CA LEU A 853 -14.71 -41.89 81.40
C LEU A 853 -13.44 -41.25 80.81
N ARG A 854 -12.28 -41.43 81.45
CA ARG A 854 -10.98 -40.95 80.97
C ARG A 854 -10.50 -41.72 79.73
N LYS A 855 -10.70 -43.03 79.67
CA LYS A 855 -10.40 -43.88 78.51
C LYS A 855 -11.22 -43.44 77.30
N ASN A 856 -12.51 -43.19 77.49
CA ASN A 856 -13.42 -42.68 76.45
C ASN A 856 -13.05 -41.26 75.99
N PHE A 857 -12.65 -40.37 76.90
CA PHE A 857 -12.15 -39.04 76.53
C PHE A 857 -10.84 -39.13 75.72
N ASN A 858 -9.88 -39.97 76.12
CA ASN A 858 -8.64 -40.15 75.38
C ASN A 858 -8.87 -40.75 73.98
N GLN A 859 -9.84 -41.66 73.83
CA GLN A 859 -10.28 -42.15 72.51
C GLN A 859 -10.93 -41.03 71.67
N THR A 860 -11.76 -40.17 72.28
CA THR A 860 -12.35 -38.99 71.61
C THR A 860 -11.26 -38.00 71.16
N MET A 861 -10.27 -37.71 72.00
CA MET A 861 -9.16 -36.81 71.68
C MET A 861 -8.20 -37.39 70.62
N LEU A 862 -8.05 -38.71 70.56
CA LEU A 862 -7.34 -39.41 69.48
C LEU A 862 -8.12 -39.32 68.16
N ALA A 863 -9.44 -39.53 68.20
CA ALA A 863 -10.32 -39.40 67.03
C ALA A 863 -10.27 -37.97 66.47
N LEU A 864 -10.46 -36.97 67.32
CA LEU A 864 -10.32 -35.55 66.96
C LEU A 864 -8.93 -35.20 66.41
N SER A 865 -7.86 -35.80 66.93
CA SER A 865 -6.51 -35.57 66.39
C SER A 865 -6.33 -36.17 64.98
N LYS A 866 -6.95 -37.32 64.69
CA LYS A 866 -6.98 -37.92 63.35
C LYS A 866 -7.85 -37.13 62.39
N GLU A 867 -9.03 -36.69 62.82
CA GLU A 867 -9.92 -35.81 62.03
C GLU A 867 -9.23 -34.49 61.66
N HIS A 868 -8.47 -33.90 62.59
CA HIS A 868 -7.68 -32.70 62.31
C HIS A 868 -6.65 -32.92 61.21
N LEU A 869 -5.89 -34.01 61.31
CA LEU A 869 -4.81 -34.35 60.39
C LEU A 869 -5.36 -34.69 58.99
N ASN A 870 -6.47 -35.42 58.92
CA ASN A 870 -7.20 -35.68 57.68
C ASN A 870 -7.71 -34.37 57.04
N ALA A 871 -8.29 -33.46 57.83
CA ALA A 871 -8.79 -32.18 57.33
C ALA A 871 -7.67 -31.22 56.88
N GLU A 872 -6.46 -31.31 57.47
CA GLU A 872 -5.29 -30.59 56.96
C GLU A 872 -4.77 -31.20 55.65
N LEU A 873 -4.73 -32.53 55.54
CA LEU A 873 -4.39 -33.22 54.28
C LEU A 873 -5.37 -32.88 53.15
N GLU A 874 -6.69 -32.82 53.44
CA GLU A 874 -7.72 -32.37 52.49
C GLU A 874 -7.47 -30.94 52.00
N ILE A 875 -7.17 -30.00 52.90
CA ILE A 875 -6.88 -28.60 52.56
C ILE A 875 -5.59 -28.49 51.72
N CYS A 876 -4.51 -29.16 52.13
CA CYS A 876 -3.25 -29.16 51.39
C CYS A 876 -3.41 -29.77 49.99
N SER A 877 -4.08 -30.93 49.88
CA SER A 877 -4.35 -31.60 48.60
C SER A 877 -5.23 -30.74 47.67
N LYS A 878 -6.27 -30.08 48.21
CA LYS A 878 -7.14 -29.12 47.49
C LYS A 878 -6.36 -27.95 46.89
N TYR A 879 -5.30 -27.47 47.54
CA TYR A 879 -4.52 -26.31 47.08
C TYR A 879 -3.32 -26.66 46.19
N GLN A 880 -2.93 -27.93 46.12
CA GLN A 880 -1.81 -28.39 45.31
C GLN A 880 -1.97 -28.08 43.82
N GLU A 881 -3.09 -28.50 43.20
CA GLU A 881 -3.33 -28.25 41.77
C GLU A 881 -3.44 -26.74 41.44
N PRO A 882 -4.16 -25.90 42.20
CA PRO A 882 -4.10 -24.44 42.05
C PRO A 882 -2.69 -23.84 42.13
N LEU A 883 -1.79 -24.40 42.94
CA LEU A 883 -0.43 -23.90 43.12
C LEU A 883 0.49 -24.29 41.96
N TYR A 884 0.47 -25.57 41.54
CA TYR A 884 1.21 -26.02 40.37
C TYR A 884 0.66 -25.41 39.06
N SER A 885 -0.66 -25.19 38.97
CA SER A 885 -1.28 -24.46 37.85
C SER A 885 -0.80 -23.00 37.78
N ALA A 886 -0.69 -22.32 38.92
CA ALA A 886 -0.14 -20.96 38.99
C ALA A 886 1.35 -20.94 38.59
N LEU A 887 2.16 -21.86 39.12
CA LEU A 887 3.59 -21.95 38.83
C LEU A 887 3.86 -22.29 37.35
N SER A 888 3.11 -23.22 36.76
CA SER A 888 3.18 -23.55 35.33
C SER A 888 2.93 -22.34 34.44
N LYS A 889 1.95 -21.50 34.80
CA LYS A 889 1.65 -20.26 34.07
C LYS A 889 2.77 -19.22 34.17
N VAL A 890 3.43 -19.11 35.33
CA VAL A 890 4.59 -18.22 35.50
C VAL A 890 5.76 -18.70 34.64
N MET A 891 6.07 -19.99 34.69
CA MET A 891 7.11 -20.61 33.87
C MET A 891 6.90 -20.34 32.37
N GLN A 892 5.69 -20.54 31.85
CA GLN A 892 5.37 -20.24 30.44
C GLN A 892 5.55 -18.75 30.10
N GLN A 893 5.21 -17.83 31.01
CA GLN A 893 5.35 -16.40 30.79
C GLN A 893 6.82 -15.95 30.78
N SER A 894 7.64 -16.51 31.69
CA SER A 894 9.08 -16.25 31.76
C SER A 894 9.82 -16.78 30.52
N GLN A 895 9.59 -18.05 30.16
CA GLN A 895 10.22 -18.69 29.01
C GLN A 895 9.95 -17.93 27.71
N ALA A 896 8.71 -17.48 27.50
CA ALA A 896 8.33 -16.65 26.35
C ALA A 896 9.03 -15.28 26.34
N ALA A 897 9.17 -14.62 27.50
CA ALA A 897 9.83 -13.33 27.61
C ALA A 897 11.34 -13.41 27.30
N GLN A 898 12.03 -14.44 27.81
CA GLN A 898 13.46 -14.65 27.54
C GLN A 898 13.75 -14.90 26.05
N VAL A 899 12.91 -15.70 25.38
CA VAL A 899 12.98 -15.92 23.92
C VAL A 899 12.73 -14.61 23.15
N GLN A 900 11.69 -13.84 23.52
CA GLN A 900 11.39 -12.55 22.89
C GLN A 900 12.55 -11.55 23.02
N GLN A 901 13.25 -11.54 24.16
CA GLN A 901 14.41 -10.68 24.38
C GLN A 901 15.59 -11.03 23.46
N LEU A 902 15.91 -12.32 23.25
CA LEU A 902 16.95 -12.73 22.29
C LEU A 902 16.63 -12.28 20.84
N HIS A 903 15.38 -12.43 20.39
CA HIS A 903 14.96 -11.93 19.09
C HIS A 903 15.11 -10.40 18.99
N SER A 904 14.79 -9.65 20.06
CA SER A 904 14.92 -8.18 20.06
C SER A 904 16.38 -7.69 19.95
N LEU A 905 17.35 -8.45 20.49
CA LEU A 905 18.77 -8.16 20.34
C LEU A 905 19.24 -8.42 18.90
N HIS A 906 18.80 -9.53 18.28
CA HIS A 906 19.09 -9.83 16.88
C HIS A 906 18.53 -8.76 15.92
N ASP A 907 17.27 -8.36 16.09
CA ASP A 907 16.64 -7.30 15.28
C ASP A 907 17.37 -5.96 15.37
N ARG A 908 17.89 -5.63 16.57
CA ARG A 908 18.70 -4.44 16.79
C ARG A 908 20.05 -4.54 16.08
N GLU A 909 20.73 -5.67 16.20
CA GLU A 909 22.02 -5.93 15.57
C GLU A 909 21.95 -5.86 14.04
N VAL A 910 20.94 -6.50 13.44
CA VAL A 910 20.68 -6.42 11.99
C VAL A 910 20.37 -4.97 11.56
N SER A 911 19.63 -4.21 12.36
CA SER A 911 19.36 -2.78 12.12
C SER A 911 20.63 -1.92 12.19
N GLU A 912 21.56 -2.24 13.08
CA GLU A 912 22.84 -1.54 13.22
C GLU A 912 23.88 -1.98 12.15
N LEU A 913 23.79 -3.20 11.62
CA LEU A 913 24.50 -3.63 10.41
C LEU A 913 23.98 -2.88 9.18
N MET A 914 22.65 -2.88 8.95
CA MET A 914 22.02 -2.18 7.82
C MET A 914 22.45 -0.71 7.76
N LYS A 915 22.43 0.02 8.89
CA LYS A 915 22.86 1.43 8.95
C LYS A 915 24.33 1.65 8.56
N ARG A 916 25.22 0.72 8.93
CA ARG A 916 26.65 0.78 8.57
C ARG A 916 26.84 0.59 7.06
N LEU A 917 26.21 -0.43 6.48
CA LEU A 917 26.23 -0.70 5.04
C LEU A 917 25.63 0.45 4.22
N ASP A 918 24.49 1.00 4.66
CA ASP A 918 23.82 2.14 4.03
C ASP A 918 24.71 3.40 4.04
N ALA A 919 25.58 3.57 5.05
CA ALA A 919 26.53 4.68 5.14
C ALA A 919 27.75 4.45 4.24
N GLN A 920 28.38 3.27 4.33
CA GLN A 920 29.51 2.87 3.49
C GLN A 920 29.16 2.97 2.00
N THR A 921 28.02 2.40 1.59
CA THR A 921 27.52 2.45 0.20
C THR A 921 27.43 3.90 -0.31
N LYS A 922 26.90 4.83 0.52
CA LYS A 922 26.75 6.25 0.15
C LYS A 922 28.10 6.96 0.04
N GLU A 923 29.06 6.63 0.90
CA GLU A 923 30.40 7.20 0.83
C GLU A 923 31.22 6.66 -0.34
N GLU A 924 31.19 5.35 -0.58
CA GLU A 924 31.91 4.71 -1.68
C GLU A 924 31.32 5.10 -3.05
N MET A 925 29.99 5.14 -3.21
CA MET A 925 29.37 5.67 -4.43
C MET A 925 29.75 7.14 -4.69
N LYS A 926 29.87 7.95 -3.63
CA LYS A 926 30.31 9.36 -3.70
C LYS A 926 31.79 9.50 -4.03
N ASN A 927 32.62 8.49 -3.72
CA ASN A 927 34.04 8.47 -4.06
C ASN A 927 34.31 7.87 -5.44
N LEU A 928 33.61 6.81 -5.86
CA LEU A 928 33.63 6.27 -7.23
C LEU A 928 33.21 7.33 -8.25
N SER A 929 32.13 8.06 -7.97
CA SER A 929 31.60 9.11 -8.87
C SER A 929 32.48 10.36 -8.95
N LYS A 930 33.60 10.42 -8.21
CA LYS A 930 34.68 11.41 -8.40
C LYS A 930 35.87 10.87 -9.20
N LYS A 931 36.08 9.54 -9.19
CA LYS A 931 37.23 8.87 -9.80
C LYS A 931 37.02 8.58 -11.30
N HIS A 932 35.88 8.00 -11.66
CA HIS A 932 35.60 7.58 -13.04
C HIS A 932 34.73 8.60 -13.77
N LYS A 933 35.06 8.86 -15.04
CA LYS A 933 34.33 9.79 -15.92
C LYS A 933 33.52 9.08 -17.01
N ASP A 934 33.88 7.85 -17.37
CA ASP A 934 33.07 7.01 -18.25
C ASP A 934 31.81 6.54 -17.50
N LYS A 935 30.65 6.72 -18.13
CA LYS A 935 29.34 6.38 -17.58
C LYS A 935 29.07 4.88 -17.56
N ASN A 936 29.62 4.12 -18.51
CA ASN A 936 29.42 2.68 -18.64
C ASN A 936 30.36 1.93 -17.68
N GLU A 937 31.64 2.30 -17.65
CA GLU A 937 32.60 1.75 -16.69
C GLU A 937 32.17 2.03 -15.23
N LEU A 938 31.81 3.28 -14.92
CA LEU A 938 31.27 3.65 -13.59
C LEU A 938 29.98 2.89 -13.24
N SER A 939 29.18 2.49 -14.23
CA SER A 939 27.99 1.66 -13.99
C SER A 939 28.37 0.21 -13.67
N ARG A 940 29.35 -0.38 -14.37
CA ARG A 940 29.84 -1.74 -14.08
C ARG A 940 30.52 -1.82 -12.71
N ILE A 941 31.43 -0.90 -12.41
CA ILE A 941 32.12 -0.83 -11.11
C ILE A 941 31.13 -0.60 -9.96
N LYS A 942 30.04 0.15 -10.19
CA LYS A 942 28.95 0.27 -9.21
C LYS A 942 28.22 -1.06 -8.97
N ARG A 943 27.93 -1.87 -10.00
CA ARG A 943 27.37 -3.23 -9.81
C ARG A 943 28.34 -4.11 -9.02
N GLU A 944 29.60 -4.18 -9.44
CA GLU A 944 30.63 -5.02 -8.79
C GLU A 944 30.85 -4.68 -7.32
N LEU A 945 30.88 -3.39 -6.96
CA LEU A 945 31.00 -2.96 -5.57
C LEU A 945 29.73 -3.33 -4.79
N HIS A 946 28.56 -3.10 -5.38
CA HIS A 946 27.30 -3.35 -4.69
C HIS A 946 27.08 -4.84 -4.41
N GLN A 947 27.43 -5.72 -5.35
CA GLN A 947 27.39 -7.16 -5.13
C GLN A 947 28.27 -7.57 -3.95
N LYS A 948 29.53 -7.11 -3.90
CA LYS A 948 30.45 -7.41 -2.77
C LYS A 948 29.92 -6.94 -1.43
N LEU A 949 29.22 -5.79 -1.40
CA LEU A 949 28.54 -5.29 -0.19
C LEU A 949 27.32 -6.15 0.19
N ILE A 950 26.54 -6.62 -0.78
CA ILE A 950 25.43 -7.57 -0.56
C ILE A 950 25.97 -8.90 -0.02
N ASP A 951 26.96 -9.50 -0.68
CA ASP A 951 27.58 -10.78 -0.28
C ASP A 951 28.10 -10.72 1.18
N THR A 952 28.77 -9.61 1.53
CA THR A 952 29.27 -9.35 2.89
C THR A 952 28.11 -9.21 3.88
N ALA A 953 27.08 -8.42 3.54
CA ALA A 953 25.92 -8.19 4.38
C ALA A 953 25.11 -9.47 4.63
N VAL A 954 24.96 -10.32 3.62
CA VAL A 954 24.30 -11.62 3.69
C VAL A 954 25.10 -12.58 4.55
N ALA A 955 26.43 -12.63 4.41
CA ALA A 955 27.30 -13.45 5.25
C ALA A 955 27.25 -13.03 6.73
N GLU A 956 27.27 -11.72 7.04
CA GLU A 956 27.13 -11.24 8.42
C GLU A 956 25.71 -11.50 8.99
N ARG A 957 24.65 -11.29 8.20
CA ARG A 957 23.28 -11.66 8.59
C ARG A 957 23.15 -13.16 8.88
N GLN A 958 23.74 -14.03 8.03
CA GLN A 958 23.79 -15.48 8.26
C GLN A 958 24.57 -15.84 9.53
N ARG A 959 25.68 -15.15 9.84
CA ARG A 959 26.41 -15.30 11.11
C ARG A 959 25.53 -14.94 12.31
N PHE A 960 24.82 -13.81 12.28
CA PHE A 960 23.94 -13.39 13.37
C PHE A 960 22.75 -14.34 13.57
N SER A 961 22.17 -14.88 12.49
CA SER A 961 21.14 -15.93 12.60
C SER A 961 21.71 -17.21 13.23
N SER A 962 22.84 -17.69 12.71
CA SER A 962 23.54 -18.90 13.23
C SER A 962 23.99 -18.77 14.68
N LEU A 963 24.12 -17.55 15.19
CA LEU A 963 24.44 -17.25 16.58
C LEU A 963 23.17 -17.17 17.45
N LEU A 964 22.11 -16.51 16.98
CA LEU A 964 20.79 -16.53 17.62
C LEU A 964 20.29 -17.97 17.79
N ASP A 965 20.40 -18.80 16.75
CA ASP A 965 20.00 -20.22 16.78
C ASP A 965 20.74 -20.98 17.90
N LYS A 966 22.04 -20.74 18.10
CA LYS A 966 22.82 -21.36 19.18
C LYS A 966 22.35 -20.91 20.56
N LYS A 967 22.03 -19.62 20.73
CA LYS A 967 21.50 -19.07 22.00
C LYS A 967 20.12 -19.65 22.31
N LEU A 968 19.22 -19.70 21.33
CA LEU A 968 17.88 -20.27 21.47
C LEU A 968 17.93 -21.76 21.81
N ASN A 969 18.78 -22.56 21.14
CA ASN A 969 18.91 -23.98 21.43
C ASN A 969 19.40 -24.26 22.86
N GLU A 970 20.40 -23.52 23.37
CA GLU A 970 20.88 -23.71 24.75
C GLU A 970 19.87 -23.19 25.79
N LEU A 971 19.22 -22.04 25.54
CA LEU A 971 18.15 -21.55 26.41
C LEU A 971 16.96 -22.53 26.46
N GLN A 972 16.53 -23.07 25.31
CA GLN A 972 15.43 -24.04 25.22
C GLN A 972 15.79 -25.39 25.87
N ARG A 973 17.06 -25.80 25.85
CA ARG A 973 17.56 -26.94 26.62
C ARG A 973 17.43 -26.70 28.13
N GLN A 974 17.78 -25.51 28.62
CA GLN A 974 17.60 -25.13 30.02
C GLN A 974 16.12 -25.06 30.41
N HIS A 975 15.27 -24.46 29.57
CA HIS A 975 13.80 -24.46 29.73
C HIS A 975 13.23 -25.88 29.82
N THR A 976 13.74 -26.81 29.02
CA THR A 976 13.34 -28.23 29.03
C THR A 976 13.74 -28.92 30.33
N ASN A 977 14.97 -28.72 30.82
CA ASN A 977 15.43 -29.28 32.10
C ASN A 977 14.55 -28.80 33.27
N ILE A 978 14.22 -27.50 33.29
CA ILE A 978 13.38 -26.88 34.33
C ILE A 978 11.94 -27.37 34.25
N LYS A 979 11.40 -27.52 33.03
CA LYS A 979 10.06 -28.11 32.80
C LYS A 979 10.00 -29.55 33.30
N ASN A 980 11.00 -30.38 33.00
CA ASN A 980 11.04 -31.77 33.45
C ASN A 980 11.04 -31.84 34.99
N SER A 981 11.90 -31.04 35.65
CA SER A 981 11.93 -30.92 37.12
C SER A 981 10.58 -30.49 37.72
N PHE A 982 9.89 -29.53 37.07
CA PHE A 982 8.53 -29.12 37.45
C PHE A 982 7.49 -30.25 37.28
N GLU A 983 7.57 -31.05 36.22
CA GLU A 983 6.65 -32.16 35.98
C GLU A 983 6.88 -33.32 36.97
N ASP A 984 8.13 -33.68 37.24
CA ASP A 984 8.54 -34.65 38.28
C ASP A 984 8.10 -34.19 39.68
N GLU A 985 8.30 -32.90 40.00
CA GLU A 985 7.85 -32.32 41.27
C GLU A 985 6.34 -32.46 41.44
N ARG A 986 5.58 -32.01 40.43
CA ARG A 986 4.11 -32.00 40.43
C ARG A 986 3.53 -33.41 40.56
N GLN A 987 4.09 -34.37 39.83
CA GLN A 987 3.62 -35.76 39.82
C GLN A 987 3.74 -36.39 41.21
N HIS A 988 4.91 -36.29 41.84
CA HIS A 988 5.16 -36.89 43.15
C HIS A 988 4.77 -36.01 44.36
N ALA A 989 4.25 -34.80 44.15
CA ALA A 989 3.87 -33.91 45.26
C ALA A 989 2.70 -34.44 46.10
N LEU A 990 1.69 -35.08 45.48
CA LEU A 990 0.52 -35.59 46.23
C LEU A 990 0.88 -36.85 47.03
N GLU A 991 1.76 -37.69 46.49
CA GLU A 991 2.24 -38.91 47.13
C GLU A 991 3.13 -38.58 48.33
N ARG A 992 4.08 -37.64 48.18
CA ARG A 992 4.92 -37.13 49.27
C ARG A 992 4.08 -36.50 50.39
N LEU A 993 3.10 -35.65 50.04
CA LEU A 993 2.19 -35.05 51.00
C LEU A 993 1.37 -36.11 51.77
N ARG A 994 0.89 -37.15 51.10
CA ARG A 994 0.15 -38.24 51.77
C ARG A 994 1.06 -39.04 52.70
N ALA A 995 2.27 -39.41 52.26
CA ALA A 995 3.22 -40.15 53.08
C ALA A 995 3.60 -39.38 54.37
N GLU A 996 3.86 -38.08 54.27
CA GLU A 996 4.12 -37.21 55.42
C GLU A 996 2.95 -37.22 56.43
N TYR A 997 1.71 -37.13 55.94
CA TYR A 997 0.53 -37.13 56.81
C TYR A 997 0.19 -38.52 57.35
N GLU A 998 0.52 -39.60 56.65
CA GLU A 998 0.41 -40.98 57.14
C GLU A 998 1.45 -41.28 58.24
N GLU A 999 2.70 -40.82 58.11
CA GLU A 999 3.71 -40.92 59.17
C GLU A 999 3.28 -40.15 60.43
N ASN A 1000 2.77 -38.93 60.26
CA ASN A 1000 2.18 -38.16 61.37
C ASN A 1000 0.96 -38.88 62.00
N ALA A 1001 0.15 -39.59 61.20
CA ALA A 1001 -0.98 -40.38 61.69
C ALA A 1001 -0.56 -41.65 62.45
N GLU A 1002 0.60 -42.23 62.14
CA GLU A 1002 1.23 -43.27 62.94
C GLU A 1002 1.81 -42.72 64.25
N GLY A 1003 2.48 -41.57 64.21
CA GLY A 1003 3.04 -40.91 65.39
C GLY A 1003 2.00 -40.71 66.49
N LEU A 1004 0.78 -40.30 66.12
CA LEU A 1004 -0.38 -40.19 67.03
C LEU A 1004 -0.77 -41.53 67.70
N ARG A 1005 -0.54 -42.69 67.07
CA ARG A 1005 -0.82 -44.01 67.67
C ARG A 1005 0.23 -44.44 68.68
N ARG A 1006 1.46 -43.89 68.59
CA ARG A 1006 2.60 -44.25 69.45
C ARG A 1006 2.61 -43.49 70.79
N LEU A 1007 1.65 -42.58 71.01
CA LEU A 1007 1.50 -41.83 72.26
C LEU A 1007 1.14 -42.75 73.45
N PRO A 1008 1.67 -42.52 74.67
CA PRO A 1008 1.60 -43.51 75.77
C PRO A 1008 0.20 -43.87 76.30
N PHE A 1009 -0.82 -43.05 76.02
CA PHE A 1009 -2.13 -43.09 76.68
C PHE A 1009 -3.05 -44.28 76.28
N LEU A 1010 -2.60 -45.19 75.42
CA LEU A 1010 -3.44 -46.23 74.81
C LEU A 1010 -3.12 -47.67 75.24
N ARG A 1011 -2.03 -47.94 75.99
CA ARG A 1011 -1.59 -49.31 76.35
C ARG A 1011 -2.43 -50.04 77.42
N GLN A 1012 -3.74 -49.77 77.51
CA GLN A 1012 -4.65 -50.34 78.52
C GLN A 1012 -5.99 -50.87 77.93
N SER A 1013 -5.96 -51.35 76.69
CA SER A 1013 -7.03 -52.19 76.11
C SER A 1013 -6.58 -53.61 75.79
N ASP A 1014 -5.30 -53.80 75.46
CA ASP A 1014 -4.84 -55.01 74.78
C ASP A 1014 -4.18 -55.96 75.80
N ALA A 1015 -5.03 -56.70 76.51
CA ALA A 1015 -4.62 -57.72 77.47
C ALA A 1015 -5.45 -58.99 77.29
N VAL A 1016 -4.89 -60.13 77.73
CA VAL A 1016 -5.57 -61.44 77.83
C VAL A 1016 -5.92 -62.11 76.50
N GLU A 1017 -4.92 -62.47 75.68
CA GLU A 1017 -4.93 -63.77 74.97
C GLU A 1017 -3.53 -64.20 74.45
N SER A 1018 -2.79 -64.96 75.27
CA SER A 1018 -1.86 -66.03 74.85
C SER A 1018 -1.14 -66.56 76.08
N THR A 1019 -1.56 -67.74 76.58
CA THR A 1019 -0.88 -68.44 77.69
C THR A 1019 -1.17 -69.94 77.62
N LYS A 1020 -0.53 -70.64 76.68
CA LYS A 1020 -0.44 -72.11 76.62
C LYS A 1020 0.56 -72.53 75.54
N LEU A 1021 1.42 -73.49 75.90
CA LEU A 1021 2.58 -74.01 75.15
C LEU A 1021 3.73 -72.99 75.02
#